data_AF-A0A2W1NLW9-F1
#
_entry.id   AF-A0A2W1NLW9-F1
#
_cell.length_a   1.000
_cell.length_b   1.000
_cell.length_c   1.000
_cell.angle_alpha   90.00
_cell.angle_beta   90.00
_cell.angle_gamma   90.00
#
_symmetry.space_group_name_H-M   'P 1'
#
loop_
_entity.id
_entity.type
_entity.pdbx_description
1 polymer ?
#
loop_
_entity_poly.entity_id
_entity_poly.type
_entity_poly.pdbx_seq_one_letter_code
_entity_poly.pdbx_strand_id
1 'polypeptide(L)'
;MTGKLLIVGFGPGSFEHITKRAREAIQESDVIIGYNTYVDLIRGLLTDQEIVRTGMTEEVSRAQEAVRQAEAGKKVAVISSGDAGVYGMAGLVYEVLMEKGWRREAGVEVEVIPGISAINSSASLLGAPVMHDACTISLSDHLTPWEVIARRVEAAGQADFVIALYNPRSGRRTRQIVETQRILLKYRSPDTPVGIVKSAYREREHVVLTTLRDMLDHDIGMLTTVIIGNSSTAVYDGLMITPRGYQRKYTLGADVQPLLPHQRLREEAEPWALPQSEPAQERGGAGGAIAVSAERAQAQEHGGAGGAVAVSAEREQAQERGGAGDAIAVSAEREQVQERGGAGGAIAVSAAREQVQERSGAGDAIAVRAEREQVQEHGGAGGEIAVRAEREQLQERAGAIAATPLLLALEALQLADRARGAERDNSALAEAAFDAGLFRRQAIFELAVSPGVASKKFTAKQMLLLAEVVGEQGTMEYTPHHQLILRLPTEKPEEVTARLRAEGFLLSPIGDVAQIKACDFCEGEKGESIPYADSIQDKLGGLRVPKELRIGFNGCGMACYGAVHEDIGIVYRKEKFDLFLGGKTVGRNAHPAQPVAEGVEPELLVDTIERIVKRYVTEGHPNERFHKFFKRVKEIEGYRHQDLPVFTIENAVCGD
;
A
#
# COMPACT_ATOMS: atom_id res chain seq x y z
N MET A 1 3.99 -39.50 -36.48
CA MET A 1 4.74 -38.27 -36.12
C MET A 1 3.81 -37.40 -35.32
N THR A 2 4.30 -36.74 -34.27
CA THR A 2 3.50 -35.74 -33.53
C THR A 2 3.28 -34.53 -34.43
N GLY A 3 2.03 -34.08 -34.57
CA GLY A 3 1.70 -32.90 -35.39
C GLY A 3 2.08 -31.60 -34.70
N LYS A 4 1.78 -30.48 -35.35
CA LYS A 4 2.16 -29.13 -34.90
C LYS A 4 1.04 -28.11 -35.10
N LEU A 5 0.81 -27.28 -34.11
CA LEU A 5 -0.07 -26.10 -34.16
C LEU A 5 0.77 -24.84 -34.36
N LEU A 6 0.58 -24.18 -35.50
CA LEU A 6 1.18 -22.91 -35.87
C LEU A 6 0.10 -21.84 -35.74
N ILE A 7 0.10 -21.04 -34.68
CA ILE A 7 -0.90 -19.99 -34.47
C ILE A 7 -0.34 -18.70 -35.05
N VAL A 8 -0.82 -18.30 -36.24
CA VAL A 8 -0.16 -17.32 -37.10
C VAL A 8 -0.88 -15.97 -37.06
N GLY A 9 -0.20 -14.94 -36.54
CA GLY A 9 -0.55 -13.55 -36.80
C GLY A 9 0.03 -13.10 -38.14
N PHE A 10 -0.80 -12.83 -39.14
CA PHE A 10 -0.33 -12.41 -40.47
C PHE A 10 -0.24 -10.89 -40.65
N GLY A 11 -0.50 -10.10 -39.60
CA GLY A 11 -0.43 -8.64 -39.68
C GLY A 11 -1.67 -8.00 -40.34
N PRO A 12 -1.57 -6.75 -40.84
CA PRO A 12 -2.72 -5.98 -41.27
C PRO A 12 -3.42 -6.51 -42.51
N GLY A 13 -2.77 -7.34 -43.34
CA GLY A 13 -3.38 -7.98 -44.52
C GLY A 13 -2.73 -7.61 -45.86
N SER A 14 -1.79 -6.65 -45.89
CA SER A 14 -0.86 -6.49 -47.02
C SER A 14 0.27 -7.52 -46.93
N PHE A 15 0.69 -8.05 -48.07
CA PHE A 15 1.80 -9.00 -48.19
C PHE A 15 3.13 -8.45 -47.68
N GLU A 16 3.36 -7.14 -47.79
CA GLU A 16 4.60 -6.48 -47.37
C GLU A 16 4.76 -6.45 -45.85
N HIS A 17 3.64 -6.53 -45.12
CA HIS A 17 3.60 -6.48 -43.66
C HIS A 17 3.45 -7.86 -43.00
N ILE A 18 3.52 -8.94 -43.78
CA ILE A 18 3.57 -10.30 -43.25
C ILE A 18 5.02 -10.63 -42.88
N THR A 19 5.24 -11.03 -41.63
CA THR A 19 6.57 -11.42 -41.18
C THR A 19 7.09 -12.63 -41.96
N LYS A 20 8.41 -12.74 -42.12
CA LYS A 20 9.03 -13.89 -42.78
C LYS A 20 8.58 -15.22 -42.15
N ARG A 21 8.56 -15.30 -40.81
CA ARG A 21 8.15 -16.52 -40.09
C ARG A 21 6.68 -16.88 -40.35
N ALA A 22 5.78 -15.90 -40.41
CA ALA A 22 4.37 -16.16 -40.72
C ALA A 22 4.17 -16.73 -42.14
N ARG A 23 4.93 -16.24 -43.13
CA ARG A 23 4.92 -16.78 -44.49
C ARG A 23 5.41 -18.23 -44.53
N GLU A 24 6.54 -18.50 -43.88
CA GLU A 24 7.12 -19.85 -43.81
C GLU A 24 6.16 -20.82 -43.10
N ALA A 25 5.49 -20.39 -42.04
CA ALA A 25 4.52 -21.20 -41.31
C ALA A 25 3.29 -21.57 -42.15
N ILE A 26 2.77 -20.63 -42.93
CA ILE A 26 1.67 -20.89 -43.86
C ILE A 26 2.12 -21.89 -44.93
N GLN A 27 3.32 -21.72 -45.48
CA GLN A 27 3.86 -22.58 -46.54
C GLN A 27 4.17 -24.01 -46.05
N GLU A 28 4.67 -24.19 -44.84
CA GLU A 28 5.03 -25.51 -44.29
C GLU A 28 3.84 -26.29 -43.71
N SER A 29 2.66 -25.68 -43.63
CA SER A 29 1.47 -26.30 -43.06
C SER A 29 0.79 -27.24 -44.03
N ASP A 30 0.22 -28.34 -43.54
CA ASP A 30 -0.63 -29.24 -44.32
C ASP A 30 -2.07 -28.70 -44.39
N VAL A 31 -2.52 -28.02 -43.32
CA VAL A 31 -3.88 -27.48 -43.17
C VAL A 31 -3.84 -26.01 -42.76
N ILE A 32 -4.61 -25.18 -43.44
CA ILE A 32 -4.88 -23.79 -43.07
C ILE A 32 -6.30 -23.68 -42.52
N ILE A 33 -6.43 -23.13 -41.32
CA ILE A 33 -7.71 -22.95 -40.65
C ILE A 33 -7.90 -21.47 -40.32
N GLY A 34 -8.99 -20.88 -40.84
CA GLY A 34 -9.23 -19.45 -40.66
C GLY A 34 -10.63 -18.99 -41.03
N TYR A 35 -10.93 -17.75 -40.66
CA TYR A 35 -12.13 -17.05 -41.12
C TYR A 35 -12.05 -16.75 -42.62
N ASN A 36 -13.18 -16.84 -43.33
CA ASN A 36 -13.27 -16.66 -44.79
C ASN A 36 -12.47 -15.46 -45.33
N THR A 37 -12.67 -14.27 -44.78
CA THR A 37 -11.96 -13.08 -45.28
C THR A 37 -10.47 -13.11 -44.99
N TYR A 38 -10.01 -13.79 -43.93
CA TYR A 38 -8.59 -13.92 -43.63
C TYR A 38 -7.91 -14.87 -44.61
N VAL A 39 -8.57 -15.98 -44.94
CA VAL A 39 -8.09 -16.92 -45.97
C VAL A 39 -7.98 -16.20 -47.32
N ASP A 40 -8.93 -15.33 -47.66
CA ASP A 40 -8.89 -14.58 -48.91
C ASP A 40 -7.73 -13.56 -48.96
N LEU A 41 -7.36 -12.94 -47.82
CA LEU A 41 -6.23 -12.02 -47.74
C LEU A 41 -4.88 -12.72 -47.97
N ILE A 42 -4.73 -13.95 -47.51
CA ILE A 42 -3.48 -14.71 -47.66
C ILE A 42 -3.48 -15.62 -48.91
N ARG A 43 -4.49 -15.53 -49.78
CA ARG A 43 -4.69 -16.46 -50.90
C ARG A 43 -3.45 -16.62 -51.79
N GLY A 44 -2.69 -15.54 -52.00
CA GLY A 44 -1.44 -15.56 -52.78
C GLY A 44 -0.27 -16.29 -52.11
N LEU A 45 -0.37 -16.67 -50.83
CA LEU A 45 0.59 -17.51 -50.12
C LEU A 45 0.20 -18.99 -50.10
N LEU A 46 -1.05 -19.31 -50.46
CA LEU A 46 -1.57 -20.66 -50.44
C LEU A 46 -1.16 -21.41 -51.71
N THR A 47 -0.80 -22.67 -51.54
CA THR A 47 -0.42 -23.60 -52.61
C THR A 47 -1.40 -24.78 -52.64
N ASP A 48 -1.05 -25.86 -51.95
CA ASP A 48 -1.67 -27.18 -51.97
C ASP A 48 -2.25 -27.59 -50.62
N GLN A 49 -2.26 -26.67 -49.65
CA GLN A 49 -2.77 -26.93 -48.31
C GLN A 49 -4.28 -27.19 -48.31
N GLU A 50 -4.74 -28.07 -47.41
CA GLU A 50 -6.15 -28.24 -47.10
C GLU A 50 -6.69 -26.98 -46.40
N ILE A 51 -7.79 -26.41 -46.89
CA ILE A 51 -8.35 -25.16 -46.33
C ILE A 51 -9.64 -25.44 -45.57
N VAL A 52 -9.64 -25.19 -44.26
CA VAL A 52 -10.83 -25.22 -43.42
C VAL A 52 -11.31 -23.79 -43.19
N ARG A 53 -12.42 -23.45 -43.85
CA ARG A 53 -13.08 -22.14 -43.76
C ARG A 53 -14.22 -22.20 -42.74
N THR A 54 -14.24 -21.29 -41.77
CA THR A 54 -15.35 -21.17 -40.81
C THR A 54 -15.98 -19.77 -40.83
N GLY A 55 -17.20 -19.66 -40.30
CA GLY A 55 -17.87 -18.38 -40.07
C GLY A 55 -17.24 -17.58 -38.92
N MET A 56 -17.68 -16.32 -38.76
CA MET A 56 -17.17 -15.42 -37.72
C MET A 56 -17.58 -15.85 -36.29
N THR A 57 -18.66 -16.59 -36.12
CA THR A 57 -19.20 -17.04 -34.82
C THR A 57 -18.72 -18.43 -34.40
N GLU A 58 -17.84 -19.05 -35.17
CA GLU A 58 -17.42 -20.45 -35.01
C GLU A 58 -15.97 -20.57 -34.53
N GLU A 59 -15.53 -19.63 -33.68
CA GLU A 59 -14.15 -19.57 -33.19
C GLU A 59 -13.80 -20.82 -32.37
N VAL A 60 -14.72 -21.31 -31.52
CA VAL A 60 -14.52 -22.53 -30.71
C VAL A 60 -14.35 -23.75 -31.61
N SER A 61 -15.24 -23.93 -32.59
CA SER A 61 -15.14 -25.04 -33.55
C SER A 61 -13.84 -24.97 -34.36
N ARG A 62 -13.37 -23.76 -34.70
CA ARG A 62 -12.10 -23.54 -35.38
C ARG A 62 -10.91 -24.02 -34.54
N ALA A 63 -10.89 -23.67 -33.25
CA ALA A 63 -9.84 -24.09 -32.34
C ALA A 63 -9.86 -25.62 -32.10
N GLN A 64 -11.04 -26.19 -31.85
CA GLN A 64 -11.22 -27.63 -31.68
C GLN A 64 -10.75 -28.42 -32.92
N GLU A 65 -11.10 -27.94 -34.10
CA GLU A 65 -10.68 -28.55 -35.36
C GLU A 65 -9.17 -28.51 -35.54
N ALA A 66 -8.54 -27.38 -35.22
CA ALA A 66 -7.09 -27.25 -35.29
C ALA A 66 -6.38 -28.25 -34.39
N VAL A 67 -6.81 -28.35 -33.12
CA VAL A 67 -6.23 -29.31 -32.17
C VAL A 67 -6.43 -30.73 -32.66
N ARG A 68 -7.62 -31.09 -33.16
CA ARG A 68 -7.93 -32.42 -33.68
C ARG A 68 -7.02 -32.83 -34.85
N GLN A 69 -6.78 -31.93 -35.80
CA GLN A 69 -5.94 -32.20 -36.97
C GLN A 69 -4.45 -32.29 -36.58
N ALA A 70 -4.00 -31.48 -35.62
CA ALA A 70 -2.64 -31.56 -35.10
C ALA A 70 -2.41 -32.85 -34.29
N GLU A 71 -3.37 -33.29 -33.49
CA GLU A 71 -3.33 -34.59 -32.79
C GLU A 71 -3.30 -35.77 -33.77
N ALA A 72 -3.91 -35.61 -34.96
CA ALA A 72 -3.84 -36.57 -36.06
C ALA A 72 -2.48 -36.57 -36.80
N GLY A 73 -1.52 -35.73 -36.38
CA GLY A 73 -0.16 -35.70 -36.90
C GLY A 73 0.09 -34.65 -37.99
N LYS A 74 -0.89 -33.80 -38.32
CA LYS A 74 -0.72 -32.74 -39.33
C LYS A 74 -0.05 -31.49 -38.76
N LYS A 75 0.60 -30.71 -39.63
CA LYS A 75 0.99 -29.32 -39.36
C LYS A 75 -0.17 -28.40 -39.71
N VAL A 76 -0.67 -27.67 -38.73
CA VAL A 76 -1.89 -26.89 -38.85
C VAL A 76 -1.59 -25.43 -38.56
N ALA A 77 -1.81 -24.54 -39.54
CA ALA A 77 -1.78 -23.11 -39.33
C ALA A 77 -3.16 -22.56 -39.02
N VAL A 78 -3.31 -21.99 -37.82
CA VAL A 78 -4.49 -21.25 -37.37
C VAL A 78 -4.22 -19.76 -37.57
N ILE A 79 -4.84 -19.16 -38.58
CA ILE A 79 -4.52 -17.80 -38.99
C ILE A 79 -5.38 -16.75 -38.27
N SER A 80 -4.76 -15.64 -37.88
CA SER A 80 -5.37 -14.45 -37.28
C SER A 80 -4.84 -13.18 -37.95
N SER A 81 -5.71 -12.21 -38.24
CA SER A 81 -5.25 -10.88 -38.67
C SER A 81 -4.58 -10.15 -37.51
N GLY A 82 -3.63 -9.28 -37.81
CA GLY A 82 -2.84 -8.60 -36.79
C GLY A 82 -1.91 -9.59 -36.09
N ASP A 83 -1.91 -9.55 -34.76
CA ASP A 83 -1.22 -10.52 -33.92
C ASP A 83 -2.19 -11.56 -33.37
N ALA A 84 -1.79 -12.84 -33.34
CA ALA A 84 -2.67 -13.91 -32.88
C ALA A 84 -2.97 -13.86 -31.37
N GLY A 85 -2.14 -13.19 -30.57
CA GLY A 85 -2.32 -12.96 -29.14
C GLY A 85 -3.17 -11.72 -28.81
N VAL A 86 -3.42 -10.83 -29.76
CA VAL A 86 -4.22 -9.61 -29.55
C VAL A 86 -5.62 -9.80 -30.12
N TYR A 87 -6.56 -10.23 -29.26
CA TYR A 87 -7.95 -10.53 -29.63
C TYR A 87 -8.06 -11.52 -30.81
N GLY A 88 -7.08 -12.43 -30.93
CA GLY A 88 -6.98 -13.46 -31.98
C GLY A 88 -7.17 -14.87 -31.44
N MET A 89 -6.75 -15.87 -32.23
CA MET A 89 -7.01 -17.29 -31.94
C MET A 89 -6.11 -17.91 -30.86
N ALA A 90 -5.00 -17.27 -30.45
CA ALA A 90 -4.02 -17.92 -29.57
C ALA A 90 -4.62 -18.30 -28.21
N GLY A 91 -5.33 -17.38 -27.56
CA GLY A 91 -5.98 -17.63 -26.27
C GLY A 91 -6.94 -18.81 -26.34
N LEU A 92 -7.85 -18.80 -27.32
CA LEU A 92 -8.86 -19.84 -27.47
C LEU A 92 -8.26 -21.22 -27.81
N VAL A 93 -7.19 -21.27 -28.62
CA VAL A 93 -6.50 -22.54 -28.87
C VAL A 93 -5.89 -23.10 -27.58
N TYR A 94 -5.28 -22.25 -26.75
CA TYR A 94 -4.77 -22.69 -25.45
C TYR A 94 -5.88 -23.13 -24.51
N GLU A 95 -7.03 -22.45 -24.45
CA GLU A 95 -8.18 -22.88 -23.65
C GLU A 95 -8.65 -24.29 -24.04
N VAL A 96 -8.77 -24.57 -25.34
CA VAL A 96 -9.13 -25.91 -25.84
C VAL A 96 -8.07 -26.96 -25.48
N LEU A 97 -6.78 -26.62 -25.58
CA LEU A 97 -5.69 -27.51 -25.19
C LEU A 97 -5.71 -27.80 -23.67
N MET A 98 -5.98 -26.78 -22.85
CA MET A 98 -6.09 -26.89 -21.39
C MET A 98 -7.25 -27.81 -20.99
N GLU A 99 -8.42 -27.67 -21.60
CA GLU A 99 -9.57 -28.55 -21.35
C GLU A 99 -9.27 -30.02 -21.69
N LYS A 100 -8.43 -30.26 -22.71
CA LYS A 100 -7.96 -31.61 -23.07
C LYS A 100 -6.81 -32.15 -22.21
N GLY A 101 -6.33 -31.38 -21.22
CA GLY A 101 -5.20 -31.78 -20.37
C GLY A 101 -3.86 -31.81 -21.10
N TRP A 102 -3.70 -31.01 -22.17
CA TRP A 102 -2.46 -30.90 -22.92
C TRP A 102 -1.29 -30.47 -22.00
N ARG A 103 -0.12 -31.05 -22.24
CA ARG A 103 1.14 -30.68 -21.60
C ARG A 103 2.18 -30.36 -22.66
N ARG A 104 3.00 -29.35 -22.41
CA ARG A 104 3.99 -28.86 -23.37
C ARG A 104 5.03 -29.92 -23.76
N GLU A 105 5.42 -30.80 -22.84
CA GLU A 105 6.46 -31.82 -23.10
C GLU A 105 5.94 -33.08 -23.82
N ALA A 106 4.64 -33.37 -23.72
CA ALA A 106 4.06 -34.65 -24.16
C ALA A 106 2.96 -34.51 -25.22
N GLY A 107 2.42 -33.30 -25.41
CA GLY A 107 1.37 -33.02 -26.37
C GLY A 107 1.89 -32.58 -27.74
N VAL A 108 0.96 -32.09 -28.58
CA VAL A 108 1.31 -31.47 -29.87
C VAL A 108 2.20 -30.25 -29.67
N GLU A 109 3.15 -30.03 -30.56
CA GLU A 109 3.99 -28.83 -30.53
C GLU A 109 3.12 -27.60 -30.86
N VAL A 110 3.22 -26.55 -30.06
CA VAL A 110 2.48 -25.30 -30.26
C VAL A 110 3.46 -24.15 -30.41
N GLU A 111 3.31 -23.39 -31.49
CA GLU A 111 4.11 -22.21 -31.78
C GLU A 111 3.17 -21.03 -32.09
N VAL A 112 3.31 -19.94 -31.34
CA VAL A 112 2.62 -18.68 -31.63
C VAL A 112 3.57 -17.80 -32.42
N ILE A 113 3.14 -17.40 -33.62
CA ILE A 113 3.94 -16.61 -34.55
C ILE A 113 3.41 -15.18 -34.55
N PRO A 114 4.25 -14.19 -34.20
CA PRO A 114 3.80 -12.82 -34.03
C PRO A 114 3.51 -12.15 -35.37
N GLY A 115 2.55 -11.23 -35.33
CA GLY A 115 2.16 -10.38 -36.46
C GLY A 115 2.06 -8.91 -36.06
N ILE A 116 2.09 -8.01 -37.05
CA ILE A 116 1.95 -6.57 -36.80
C ILE A 116 0.49 -6.27 -36.44
N SER A 117 0.23 -5.95 -35.18
CA SER A 117 -1.12 -5.69 -34.68
C SER A 117 -1.74 -4.41 -35.25
N ALA A 118 -3.06 -4.27 -35.14
CA ALA A 118 -3.79 -3.16 -35.74
C ALA A 118 -3.44 -1.80 -35.13
N ILE A 119 -3.06 -1.77 -33.85
CA ILE A 119 -2.57 -0.56 -33.16
C ILE A 119 -1.32 -0.01 -33.87
N ASN A 120 -0.31 -0.85 -34.13
CA ASN A 120 0.93 -0.41 -34.78
C ASN A 120 0.69 -0.08 -36.24
N SER A 121 -0.11 -0.88 -36.94
CA SER A 121 -0.46 -0.67 -38.34
C SER A 121 -1.24 0.64 -38.55
N SER A 122 -2.14 0.97 -37.62
CA SER A 122 -2.92 2.22 -37.69
C SER A 122 -2.07 3.41 -37.25
N ALA A 123 -1.22 3.24 -36.23
CA ALA A 123 -0.35 4.31 -35.76
C ALA A 123 0.65 4.77 -36.83
N SER A 124 1.23 3.85 -37.61
CA SER A 124 2.16 4.20 -38.70
C SER A 124 1.52 5.00 -39.82
N LEU A 125 0.20 4.89 -40.02
CA LEU A 125 -0.56 5.68 -40.98
C LEU A 125 -0.98 7.06 -40.43
N LEU A 126 -0.92 7.24 -39.10
CA LEU A 126 -1.30 8.48 -38.41
C LEU A 126 -0.09 9.34 -38.03
N GLY A 127 1.11 8.77 -37.93
CA GLY A 127 2.33 9.44 -37.45
C GLY A 127 2.99 8.67 -36.32
N ALA A 128 2.99 9.24 -35.11
CA ALA A 128 3.56 8.62 -33.91
C ALA A 128 2.64 8.72 -32.67
N PRO A 129 1.36 8.28 -32.76
CA PRO A 129 0.41 8.44 -31.66
C PRO A 129 0.69 7.52 -30.46
N VAL A 130 1.42 6.42 -30.63
CA VAL A 130 1.65 5.39 -29.58
C VAL A 130 3.10 5.38 -29.06
N MET A 131 3.78 6.52 -29.11
CA MET A 131 5.17 6.66 -28.63
C MET A 131 5.26 6.73 -27.08
N HIS A 132 4.18 7.13 -26.41
CA HIS A 132 4.04 7.08 -24.96
C HIS A 132 3.23 5.86 -24.53
N ASP A 133 3.10 5.67 -23.22
CA ASP A 133 2.30 4.61 -22.62
C ASP A 133 0.91 4.52 -23.27
N ALA A 134 0.62 3.34 -23.82
CA ALA A 134 -0.58 3.06 -24.59
C ALA A 134 -1.22 1.75 -24.14
N CYS A 135 -2.54 1.65 -24.27
CA CYS A 135 -3.28 0.43 -24.01
C CYS A 135 -4.19 0.07 -25.19
N THR A 136 -4.58 -1.21 -25.26
CA THR A 136 -5.57 -1.71 -26.22
C THR A 136 -6.82 -2.14 -25.48
N ILE A 137 -7.99 -1.75 -25.99
CA ILE A 137 -9.28 -2.13 -25.39
C ILE A 137 -10.22 -2.58 -26.50
N SER A 138 -10.74 -3.80 -26.40
CA SER A 138 -11.84 -4.27 -27.26
C SER A 138 -13.19 -3.78 -26.71
N LEU A 139 -14.02 -3.21 -27.59
CA LEU A 139 -15.40 -2.82 -27.26
C LEU A 139 -16.44 -3.93 -27.54
N SER A 140 -15.98 -5.16 -27.77
CA SER A 140 -16.86 -6.32 -27.94
C SER A 140 -17.28 -6.88 -26.58
N ASP A 141 -18.56 -6.76 -26.25
CA ASP A 141 -19.17 -7.24 -25.02
C ASP A 141 -19.79 -8.65 -25.11
N HIS A 142 -19.52 -9.40 -26.19
CA HIS A 142 -20.08 -10.75 -26.36
C HIS A 142 -19.68 -11.74 -25.25
N LEU A 143 -18.42 -11.66 -24.80
CA LEU A 143 -17.86 -12.55 -23.78
C LEU A 143 -17.32 -11.76 -22.58
N THR A 144 -17.43 -10.43 -22.59
CA THR A 144 -16.95 -9.56 -21.52
C THR A 144 -18.07 -8.60 -21.14
N PRO A 145 -18.58 -8.62 -19.90
CA PRO A 145 -19.61 -7.69 -19.46
C PRO A 145 -19.20 -6.23 -19.71
N TRP A 146 -20.16 -5.40 -20.13
CA TRP A 146 -19.92 -4.00 -20.47
C TRP A 146 -19.28 -3.23 -19.30
N GLU A 147 -19.71 -3.52 -18.07
CA GLU A 147 -19.23 -2.88 -16.84
C GLU A 147 -17.71 -3.07 -16.66
N VAL A 148 -17.17 -4.22 -17.08
CA VAL A 148 -15.73 -4.49 -17.06
C VAL A 148 -15.01 -3.67 -18.13
N ILE A 149 -15.58 -3.55 -19.32
CA ILE A 149 -15.03 -2.74 -20.42
C ILE A 149 -15.04 -1.26 -20.02
N ALA A 150 -16.17 -0.75 -19.53
CA ALA A 150 -16.32 0.62 -19.05
C ALA A 150 -15.30 0.95 -17.96
N ARG A 151 -15.08 0.05 -16.98
CA ARG A 151 -14.04 0.22 -15.96
C ARG A 151 -12.64 0.31 -16.55
N ARG A 152 -12.31 -0.50 -17.57
CA ARG A 152 -11.00 -0.42 -18.27
C ARG A 152 -10.83 0.91 -19.00
N VAL A 153 -11.88 1.39 -19.66
CA VAL A 153 -11.87 2.69 -20.35
C VAL A 153 -11.71 3.83 -19.34
N GLU A 154 -12.46 3.81 -18.23
CA GLU A 154 -12.37 4.81 -17.17
C GLU A 154 -10.95 4.84 -16.57
N ALA A 155 -10.37 3.67 -16.26
CA ALA A 155 -9.01 3.57 -15.75
C ALA A 155 -7.95 4.08 -16.75
N ALA A 156 -8.10 3.75 -18.04
CA ALA A 156 -7.21 4.27 -19.09
C ALA A 156 -7.32 5.80 -19.24
N GLY A 157 -8.54 6.34 -19.08
CA GLY A 157 -8.79 7.77 -18.97
C GLY A 157 -8.05 8.39 -17.79
N GLN A 158 -8.24 7.85 -16.58
CA GLN A 158 -7.61 8.35 -15.35
C GLN A 158 -6.07 8.35 -15.42
N ALA A 159 -5.47 7.29 -15.94
CA ALA A 159 -4.01 7.12 -15.99
C ALA A 159 -3.33 7.78 -17.22
N ASP A 160 -4.03 8.65 -17.94
CA ASP A 160 -3.48 9.36 -19.11
C ASP A 160 -2.89 8.49 -20.23
N PHE A 161 -3.41 7.27 -20.43
CA PHE A 161 -2.97 6.39 -21.52
C PHE A 161 -3.46 6.90 -22.89
N VAL A 162 -2.65 6.65 -23.92
CA VAL A 162 -3.14 6.58 -25.32
C VAL A 162 -3.96 5.30 -25.47
N ILE A 163 -5.12 5.37 -26.12
CA ILE A 163 -6.07 4.24 -26.17
C ILE A 163 -6.29 3.81 -27.61
N ALA A 164 -5.97 2.56 -27.94
CA ALA A 164 -6.35 1.94 -29.21
C ALA A 164 -7.56 1.02 -29.02
N LEU A 165 -8.69 1.42 -29.59
CA LEU A 165 -9.95 0.69 -29.53
C LEU A 165 -10.04 -0.33 -30.65
N TYR A 166 -10.23 -1.59 -30.25
CA TYR A 166 -10.52 -2.71 -31.13
C TYR A 166 -12.02 -2.99 -31.12
N ASN A 167 -12.49 -3.55 -32.24
CA ASN A 167 -13.88 -3.96 -32.43
C ASN A 167 -14.87 -2.82 -32.08
N PRO A 168 -14.60 -1.56 -32.48
CA PRO A 168 -15.22 -0.38 -31.87
C PRO A 168 -16.72 -0.30 -32.15
N ARG A 169 -17.17 -0.81 -33.30
CA ARG A 169 -18.57 -0.82 -33.70
C ARG A 169 -18.90 -2.01 -34.57
N SER A 170 -20.13 -2.51 -34.48
CA SER A 170 -20.69 -3.51 -35.40
C SER A 170 -22.16 -3.19 -35.69
N GLY A 171 -22.81 -3.96 -36.58
CA GLY A 171 -24.23 -3.77 -36.87
C GLY A 171 -25.15 -3.90 -35.63
N ARG A 172 -24.75 -4.70 -34.63
CA ARG A 172 -25.49 -4.88 -33.37
C ARG A 172 -24.96 -4.02 -32.22
N ARG A 173 -23.66 -3.72 -32.21
CA ARG A 173 -22.95 -2.98 -31.15
C ARG A 173 -22.67 -1.56 -31.61
N THR A 174 -23.59 -0.65 -31.32
CA THR A 174 -23.49 0.76 -31.74
C THR A 174 -23.33 1.73 -30.57
N ARG A 175 -23.67 1.31 -29.34
CA ARG A 175 -23.70 2.16 -28.15
C ARG A 175 -22.35 2.25 -27.43
N GLN A 176 -21.55 1.19 -27.48
CA GLN A 176 -20.30 1.04 -26.73
C GLN A 176 -19.32 2.18 -27.04
N ILE A 177 -19.11 2.51 -28.32
CA ILE A 177 -18.25 3.62 -28.73
C ILE A 177 -18.73 4.98 -28.21
N VAL A 178 -20.05 5.19 -28.13
CA VAL A 178 -20.66 6.42 -27.61
C VAL A 178 -20.42 6.55 -26.11
N GLU A 179 -20.63 5.47 -25.36
CA GLU A 179 -20.37 5.47 -23.92
C GLU A 179 -18.87 5.58 -23.61
N THR A 180 -18.01 4.96 -24.43
CA THR A 180 -16.55 5.13 -24.34
C THR A 180 -16.15 6.60 -24.53
N GLN A 181 -16.67 7.28 -25.55
CA GLN A 181 -16.44 8.72 -25.74
C GLN A 181 -16.89 9.51 -24.50
N ARG A 182 -18.10 9.25 -24.01
CA ARG A 182 -18.66 9.92 -22.83
C ARG A 182 -17.79 9.74 -21.58
N ILE A 183 -17.26 8.54 -21.36
CA ILE A 183 -16.35 8.25 -20.26
C ILE A 183 -15.07 9.07 -20.40
N LEU A 184 -14.45 9.04 -21.58
CA LEU A 184 -13.15 9.70 -21.79
C LEU A 184 -13.25 11.23 -21.72
N LEU A 185 -14.39 11.82 -22.11
CA LEU A 185 -14.65 13.25 -21.97
C LEU A 185 -14.65 13.74 -20.51
N LYS A 186 -14.72 12.86 -19.51
CA LYS A 186 -14.51 13.23 -18.10
C LYS A 186 -13.04 13.52 -17.75
N TYR A 187 -12.10 12.97 -18.53
CA TYR A 187 -10.65 12.96 -18.22
C TYR A 187 -9.80 13.66 -19.28
N ARG A 188 -10.36 13.93 -20.45
CA ARG A 188 -9.66 14.47 -21.62
C ARG A 188 -10.37 15.72 -22.13
N SER A 189 -9.59 16.58 -22.78
CA SER A 189 -10.16 17.68 -23.54
C SER A 189 -11.04 17.12 -24.66
N PRO A 190 -12.19 17.73 -24.97
CA PRO A 190 -12.94 17.40 -26.18
C PRO A 190 -12.11 17.53 -27.46
N ASP A 191 -11.07 18.37 -27.45
CA ASP A 191 -10.21 18.62 -28.59
C ASP A 191 -9.03 17.64 -28.68
N THR A 192 -8.96 16.64 -27.77
CA THR A 192 -7.94 15.59 -27.81
C THR A 192 -7.95 14.89 -29.17
N PRO A 193 -6.80 14.77 -29.86
CA PRO A 193 -6.75 14.15 -31.18
C PRO A 193 -7.19 12.69 -31.19
N VAL A 194 -7.94 12.32 -32.22
CA VAL A 194 -8.41 10.95 -32.48
C VAL A 194 -8.11 10.58 -33.92
N GLY A 195 -7.43 9.45 -34.12
CA GLY A 195 -7.23 8.82 -35.42
C GLY A 195 -8.20 7.67 -35.63
N ILE A 196 -8.92 7.67 -36.74
CA ILE A 196 -9.83 6.60 -37.15
C ILE A 196 -9.28 5.98 -38.42
N VAL A 197 -8.81 4.74 -38.33
CA VAL A 197 -8.17 4.03 -39.44
C VAL A 197 -9.00 2.81 -39.80
N LYS A 198 -9.56 2.81 -41.00
CA LYS A 198 -10.35 1.71 -41.57
C LYS A 198 -9.48 0.92 -42.53
N SER A 199 -9.47 -0.40 -42.40
CA SER A 199 -8.79 -1.34 -43.32
C SER A 199 -7.32 -0.99 -43.61
N ALA A 200 -6.54 -0.66 -42.58
CA ALA A 200 -5.10 -0.34 -42.70
C ALA A 200 -4.36 -1.36 -43.60
N TYR A 201 -3.58 -0.85 -44.55
CA TYR A 201 -2.81 -1.57 -45.56
C TYR A 201 -3.64 -2.54 -46.42
N ARG A 202 -4.91 -2.21 -46.68
CA ARG A 202 -5.79 -2.96 -47.60
C ARG A 202 -6.41 -2.00 -48.61
N GLU A 203 -7.04 -2.55 -49.66
CA GLU A 203 -7.62 -1.78 -50.76
C GLU A 203 -8.61 -0.67 -50.33
N ARG A 204 -9.35 -0.89 -49.24
CA ARG A 204 -10.33 0.08 -48.69
C ARG A 204 -9.78 0.88 -47.51
N GLU A 205 -8.46 1.13 -47.49
CA GLU A 205 -7.82 1.96 -46.49
C GLU A 205 -8.45 3.36 -46.48
N HIS A 206 -8.79 3.84 -45.29
CA HIS A 206 -9.29 5.18 -45.09
C HIS A 206 -8.87 5.69 -43.72
N VAL A 207 -8.18 6.83 -43.70
CA VAL A 207 -7.60 7.44 -42.50
C VAL A 207 -8.30 8.78 -42.27
N VAL A 208 -8.77 8.99 -41.05
CA VAL A 208 -9.37 10.25 -40.61
C VAL A 208 -8.68 10.70 -39.33
N LEU A 209 -8.26 11.96 -39.31
CA LEU A 209 -7.89 12.67 -38.09
C LEU A 209 -9.03 13.60 -37.69
N THR A 210 -9.42 13.49 -36.43
CA THR A 210 -10.54 14.22 -35.84
C THR A 210 -10.26 14.45 -34.35
N THR A 211 -11.27 14.88 -33.60
CA THR A 211 -11.19 15.14 -32.16
C THR A 211 -12.02 14.13 -31.36
N LEU A 212 -11.80 14.07 -30.05
CA LEU A 212 -12.61 13.26 -29.15
C LEU A 212 -14.07 13.69 -29.18
N ARG A 213 -14.37 14.98 -29.41
CA ARG A 213 -15.71 15.52 -29.59
C ARG A 213 -16.38 14.99 -30.86
N ASP A 214 -15.68 15.04 -31.98
CA ASP A 214 -16.25 14.85 -33.31
C ASP A 214 -16.08 13.42 -33.86
N MET A 215 -15.40 12.53 -33.11
CA MET A 215 -15.10 11.16 -33.56
C MET A 215 -16.32 10.34 -33.98
N LEU A 216 -17.50 10.62 -33.42
CA LEU A 216 -18.73 9.90 -33.73
C LEU A 216 -19.40 10.34 -35.02
N ASP A 217 -18.97 11.47 -35.61
CA ASP A 217 -19.49 11.99 -36.89
C ASP A 217 -18.87 11.26 -38.10
N HIS A 218 -17.89 10.40 -37.86
CA HIS A 218 -17.18 9.65 -38.88
C HIS A 218 -17.58 8.17 -38.93
N ASP A 219 -17.35 7.52 -40.08
CA ASP A 219 -17.65 6.10 -40.27
C ASP A 219 -16.70 5.21 -39.43
N ILE A 220 -17.25 4.63 -38.37
CA ILE A 220 -16.57 3.64 -37.53
C ILE A 220 -17.26 2.29 -37.73
N GLY A 221 -16.53 1.31 -38.23
CA GLY A 221 -17.05 -0.04 -38.49
C GLY A 221 -16.25 -1.14 -37.81
N MET A 222 -16.52 -2.38 -38.22
CA MET A 222 -15.85 -3.57 -37.71
C MET A 222 -14.38 -3.67 -38.15
N LEU A 223 -14.03 -3.07 -39.29
CA LEU A 223 -12.67 -3.05 -39.84
C LEU A 223 -11.91 -1.77 -39.47
N THR A 224 -12.35 -1.09 -38.42
CA THR A 224 -11.80 0.20 -37.98
C THR A 224 -11.06 0.03 -36.66
N THR A 225 -9.89 0.64 -36.54
CA THR A 225 -9.20 0.88 -35.28
C THR A 225 -9.27 2.37 -34.98
N VAL A 226 -9.62 2.71 -33.74
CA VAL A 226 -9.66 4.10 -33.28
C VAL A 226 -8.55 4.32 -32.28
N ILE A 227 -7.66 5.28 -32.53
CA ILE A 227 -6.58 5.66 -31.60
C ILE A 227 -6.93 7.03 -31.01
N ILE A 228 -7.09 7.08 -29.69
CA ILE A 228 -7.39 8.28 -28.93
C ILE A 228 -6.11 8.72 -28.22
N GLY A 229 -5.69 9.95 -28.46
CA GLY A 229 -4.50 10.53 -27.84
C GLY A 229 -4.64 10.69 -26.32
N ASN A 230 -3.51 10.88 -25.66
CA ASN A 230 -3.46 11.34 -24.27
C ASN A 230 -3.39 12.87 -24.19
N SER A 231 -3.25 13.42 -22.97
CA SER A 231 -3.21 14.86 -22.73
C SER A 231 -2.09 15.61 -23.49
N SER A 232 -0.99 14.93 -23.82
CA SER A 232 0.16 15.49 -24.53
C SER A 232 0.09 15.36 -26.05
N THR A 233 -0.89 14.62 -26.56
CA THR A 233 -0.99 14.31 -27.99
C THR A 233 -1.44 15.54 -28.78
N ALA A 234 -0.75 15.82 -29.88
CA ALA A 234 -1.04 16.94 -30.77
C ALA A 234 -1.05 16.50 -32.23
N VAL A 235 -1.67 17.31 -33.10
CA VAL A 235 -1.59 17.15 -34.56
C VAL A 235 -0.64 18.20 -35.12
N TYR A 236 0.34 17.77 -35.91
CA TYR A 236 1.27 18.64 -36.62
C TYR A 236 1.33 18.21 -38.08
N ASP A 237 0.98 19.11 -39.00
CA ASP A 237 0.98 18.87 -40.45
C ASP A 237 0.23 17.58 -40.86
N GLY A 238 -0.96 17.37 -40.28
CA GLY A 238 -1.76 16.17 -40.54
C GLY A 238 -1.18 14.88 -39.95
N LEU A 239 -0.19 14.96 -39.05
CA LEU A 239 0.36 13.83 -38.31
C LEU A 239 -0.02 13.92 -36.83
N MET A 240 -0.54 12.84 -36.28
CA MET A 240 -0.82 12.68 -34.86
C MET A 240 0.44 12.24 -34.13
N ILE A 241 0.89 13.04 -33.17
CA ILE A 241 2.17 12.86 -32.47
C ILE A 241 1.93 12.93 -30.97
N THR A 242 2.39 11.90 -30.26
CA THR A 242 2.42 11.89 -28.79
C THR A 242 3.86 12.08 -28.34
N PRO A 243 4.28 13.27 -27.88
CA PRO A 243 5.68 13.53 -27.54
C PRO A 243 6.20 12.61 -26.42
N ARG A 244 7.44 12.13 -26.56
CA ARG A 244 8.10 11.30 -25.52
C ARG A 244 8.59 12.12 -24.34
N GLY A 245 8.63 13.45 -24.48
CA GLY A 245 9.19 14.37 -23.49
C GLY A 245 10.67 14.73 -23.73
N TYR A 246 11.25 14.45 -24.90
CA TYR A 246 12.64 14.81 -25.20
C TYR A 246 12.94 16.29 -24.96
N GLN A 247 12.01 17.19 -25.28
CA GLN A 247 12.19 18.64 -25.07
C GLN A 247 12.43 19.03 -23.60
N ARG A 248 12.10 18.16 -22.63
CA ARG A 248 12.43 18.38 -21.21
C ARG A 248 13.94 18.34 -20.94
N LYS A 249 14.72 17.64 -21.78
CA LYS A 249 16.18 17.47 -21.63
C LYS A 249 16.99 17.98 -22.83
N TYR A 250 16.37 18.06 -24.00
CA TYR A 250 17.04 18.28 -25.28
C TYR A 250 16.52 19.52 -25.99
N THR A 251 17.42 20.30 -26.59
CA THR A 251 17.07 21.31 -27.58
C THR A 251 17.14 20.66 -28.96
N LEU A 252 15.99 20.22 -29.49
CA LEU A 252 15.93 19.37 -30.69
C LEU A 252 16.54 20.01 -31.95
N GLY A 253 16.63 21.34 -32.01
CA GLY A 253 17.25 22.07 -33.13
C GLY A 253 18.73 22.41 -32.95
N ALA A 254 19.37 21.95 -31.88
CA ALA A 254 20.78 22.26 -31.60
C ALA A 254 21.70 21.05 -31.87
N ASP A 255 22.78 21.27 -32.63
CA ASP A 255 23.81 20.25 -32.89
C ASP A 255 24.57 19.86 -31.62
N VAL A 256 24.75 20.82 -30.71
CA VAL A 256 25.39 20.63 -29.42
C VAL A 256 24.36 20.83 -28.32
N GLN A 257 24.18 19.80 -27.51
CA GLN A 257 23.25 19.83 -26.40
C GLN A 257 23.90 20.48 -25.17
N PRO A 258 23.16 21.29 -24.40
CA PRO A 258 23.71 22.06 -23.28
C PRO A 258 24.26 21.17 -22.16
N LEU A 259 23.69 19.97 -21.98
CA LEU A 259 24.16 18.99 -21.01
C LEU A 259 24.94 17.86 -21.69
N LEU A 260 26.10 17.53 -21.12
CA LEU A 260 26.87 16.34 -21.49
C LEU A 260 26.10 15.06 -21.06
N PRO A 261 26.33 13.90 -21.70
CA PRO A 261 25.56 12.68 -21.39
C PRO A 261 25.50 12.30 -19.90
N HIS A 262 26.61 12.42 -19.17
CA HIS A 262 26.66 12.13 -17.73
C HIS A 262 25.97 13.18 -16.85
N GLN A 263 25.75 14.40 -17.36
CA GLN A 263 25.02 15.46 -16.65
C GLN A 263 23.51 15.31 -16.82
N ARG A 264 23.05 14.69 -17.92
CA ARG A 264 21.62 14.48 -18.21
C ARG A 264 20.95 13.49 -17.27
N LEU A 265 21.73 12.59 -16.68
CA LEU A 265 21.27 11.52 -15.79
C LEU A 265 21.28 11.92 -14.32
N ARG A 266 21.65 13.18 -14.01
CA ARG A 266 21.61 13.69 -12.64
C ARG A 266 20.18 14.05 -12.25
N GLU A 267 19.89 13.97 -10.96
CA GLU A 267 18.57 14.25 -10.41
C GLU A 267 18.07 15.65 -10.77
N GLU A 268 18.95 16.67 -10.82
CA GLU A 268 18.54 18.03 -11.17
C GLU A 268 18.06 18.15 -12.64
N ALA A 269 18.56 17.27 -13.51
CA ALA A 269 18.15 17.20 -14.92
C ALA A 269 16.97 16.23 -15.15
N GLU A 270 16.60 15.44 -14.14
CA GLU A 270 15.52 14.46 -14.17
C GLU A 270 14.65 14.49 -12.89
N PRO A 271 14.09 15.64 -12.46
CA PRO A 271 13.34 15.73 -11.20
C PRO A 271 12.06 14.87 -11.16
N TRP A 272 11.65 14.31 -12.30
CA TRP A 272 10.53 13.37 -12.44
C TRP A 272 10.96 11.91 -12.34
N ALA A 273 12.26 11.60 -12.38
CA ALA A 273 12.74 10.24 -12.20
C ALA A 273 12.63 9.87 -10.71
N LEU A 274 12.32 8.60 -10.44
CA LEU A 274 12.39 8.10 -9.07
C LEU A 274 13.83 8.22 -8.57
N PRO A 275 14.06 8.79 -7.36
CA PRO A 275 15.39 8.90 -6.79
C PRO A 275 16.07 7.52 -6.77
N GLN A 276 17.28 7.46 -7.33
CA GLN A 276 18.11 6.27 -7.23
C GLN A 276 18.63 6.22 -5.79
N SER A 277 18.31 5.17 -5.04
CA SER A 277 18.87 4.99 -3.69
C SER A 277 20.37 4.66 -3.80
N GLU A 278 21.25 5.66 -3.72
CA GLU A 278 22.67 5.45 -3.42
C GLU A 278 22.91 5.49 -1.89
N PRO A 279 23.89 4.72 -1.35
CA PRO A 279 24.22 4.75 0.05
C PRO A 279 24.78 6.14 0.44
N ALA A 280 24.15 6.77 1.42
CA ALA A 280 24.48 8.12 1.87
C ALA A 280 25.98 8.27 2.21
N GLN A 281 26.65 9.19 1.51
CA GLN A 281 27.85 9.87 1.96
C GLN A 281 27.61 11.37 1.81
N GLU A 282 27.11 12.01 2.87
CA GLU A 282 27.06 13.47 2.93
C GLU A 282 28.40 14.00 3.46
N ARG A 283 28.99 14.97 2.75
CA ARG A 283 30.10 15.80 3.24
C ARG A 283 29.59 17.22 3.39
N GLY A 284 29.51 17.71 4.63
CA GLY A 284 29.15 19.08 4.94
C GLY A 284 30.18 20.10 4.44
N GLY A 285 29.70 21.14 3.74
CA GLY A 285 30.45 22.39 3.55
C GLY A 285 30.34 23.31 4.77
N ALA A 286 31.32 24.19 4.96
CA ALA A 286 31.40 25.11 6.10
C ALA A 286 30.12 25.97 6.26
N GLY A 287 29.51 25.94 7.44
CA GLY A 287 28.33 26.73 7.79
C GLY A 287 26.97 26.16 7.36
N GLY A 288 26.91 24.92 6.87
CA GLY A 288 25.65 24.24 6.51
C GLY A 288 24.99 23.50 7.68
N ALA A 289 23.66 23.44 7.69
CA ALA A 289 22.89 22.56 8.57
C ALA A 289 22.64 21.22 7.87
N ILE A 290 22.85 20.10 8.58
CA ILE A 290 22.70 18.73 8.05
C ILE A 290 21.62 18.03 8.87
N ALA A 291 20.62 17.44 8.19
CA ALA A 291 19.55 16.67 8.82
C ALA A 291 19.45 15.29 8.17
N VAL A 292 19.76 14.23 8.92
CA VAL A 292 19.83 12.85 8.40
C VAL A 292 18.75 11.97 9.03
N SER A 293 17.97 11.29 8.19
CA SER A 293 17.08 10.18 8.56
C SER A 293 17.40 8.95 7.69
N ALA A 294 17.80 7.81 8.26
CA ALA A 294 18.18 6.65 7.44
C ALA A 294 17.91 5.28 8.10
N GLU A 295 17.30 4.36 7.34
CA GLU A 295 16.74 3.07 7.82
C GLU A 295 17.72 1.86 7.90
N ARG A 296 19.02 1.94 7.56
CA ARG A 296 19.96 0.76 7.66
C ARG A 296 21.42 1.06 8.04
N ALA A 297 22.18 -0.02 8.33
CA ALA A 297 22.91 -0.33 9.56
C ALA A 297 24.14 0.48 10.07
N GLN A 298 24.75 1.45 9.37
CA GLN A 298 25.90 2.22 9.93
C GLN A 298 25.95 3.67 9.41
N ALA A 299 26.31 4.63 10.27
CA ALA A 299 26.55 6.03 9.92
C ALA A 299 27.82 6.52 10.66
N GLN A 300 28.68 7.27 9.97
CA GLN A 300 29.90 7.91 10.50
C GLN A 300 30.04 9.29 9.86
N GLU A 301 30.08 10.35 10.66
CA GLU A 301 30.18 11.73 10.15
C GLU A 301 31.19 12.61 10.90
N HIS A 302 31.64 13.67 10.22
CA HIS A 302 32.58 14.69 10.71
C HIS A 302 32.04 16.08 10.35
N GLY A 303 31.68 16.88 11.35
CA GLY A 303 31.24 18.26 11.17
C GLY A 303 32.38 19.23 10.82
N GLY A 304 32.08 20.22 9.98
CA GLY A 304 32.92 21.40 9.77
C GLY A 304 32.49 22.55 10.70
N ALA A 305 33.44 23.36 11.18
CA ALA A 305 33.21 24.37 12.23
C ALA A 305 32.01 25.31 11.99
N GLY A 306 31.13 25.42 12.99
CA GLY A 306 30.01 26.37 13.04
C GLY A 306 28.70 25.87 12.41
N GLY A 307 28.49 24.55 12.34
CA GLY A 307 27.30 23.91 11.75
C GLY A 307 26.24 23.49 12.76
N ALA A 308 25.05 23.16 12.27
CA ALA A 308 23.99 22.52 13.05
C ALA A 308 23.69 21.13 12.50
N VAL A 309 23.73 20.10 13.35
CA VAL A 309 23.55 18.69 12.96
C VAL A 309 22.34 18.14 13.71
N ALA A 310 21.34 17.64 12.99
CA ALA A 310 20.16 17.01 13.56
C ALA A 310 20.01 15.58 13.05
N VAL A 311 20.04 14.60 13.96
CA VAL A 311 19.97 13.19 13.60
C VAL A 311 18.79 12.51 14.27
N SER A 312 18.00 11.79 13.47
CA SER A 312 16.93 10.91 13.93
C SER A 312 17.19 9.50 13.43
N ALA A 313 17.38 8.54 14.34
CA ALA A 313 17.77 7.17 13.99
C ALA A 313 17.09 6.10 14.87
N GLU A 314 16.58 5.03 14.25
CA GLU A 314 15.98 3.86 14.92
C GLU A 314 17.00 2.69 15.14
N ARG A 315 18.28 2.98 15.47
CA ARG A 315 19.40 2.00 15.40
C ARG A 315 19.97 1.53 16.75
N GLU A 316 20.88 0.54 16.75
CA GLU A 316 21.52 -0.07 17.94
C GLU A 316 22.73 0.71 18.53
N GLN A 317 23.48 1.51 17.76
CA GLN A 317 24.59 2.35 18.25
C GLN A 317 24.76 3.62 17.40
N ALA A 318 25.03 4.77 18.04
CA ALA A 318 25.35 6.06 17.40
C ALA A 318 26.67 6.63 17.95
N GLN A 319 27.55 7.13 17.06
CA GLN A 319 28.85 7.70 17.44
C GLN A 319 29.16 8.95 16.60
N GLU A 320 29.25 10.12 17.25
CA GLU A 320 29.47 11.41 16.57
C GLU A 320 30.64 12.23 17.14
N ARG A 321 31.19 13.13 16.30
CA ARG A 321 32.24 14.09 16.65
C ARG A 321 31.91 15.46 16.07
N GLY A 322 31.60 16.43 16.94
CA GLY A 322 31.40 17.82 16.57
C GLY A 322 32.70 18.62 16.39
N GLY A 323 32.67 19.63 15.54
CA GLY A 323 33.67 20.69 15.47
C GLY A 323 33.46 21.76 16.55
N ALA A 324 34.33 22.78 16.59
CA ALA A 324 34.19 23.88 17.54
C ALA A 324 32.99 24.77 17.17
N GLY A 325 32.09 25.01 18.14
CA GLY A 325 30.92 25.90 18.00
C GLY A 325 29.66 25.28 17.39
N ASP A 326 29.61 23.96 17.20
CA ASP A 326 28.49 23.25 16.56
C ASP A 326 27.28 23.08 17.51
N ALA A 327 26.08 23.03 16.93
CA ALA A 327 24.84 22.66 17.63
C ALA A 327 24.38 21.26 17.19
N ILE A 328 24.32 20.30 18.11
CA ILE A 328 23.99 18.90 17.82
C ILE A 328 22.65 18.55 18.51
N ALA A 329 21.70 18.03 17.74
CA ALA A 329 20.42 17.56 18.27
C ALA A 329 20.17 16.10 17.85
N VAL A 330 20.12 15.20 18.84
CA VAL A 330 19.94 13.76 18.60
C VAL A 330 18.65 13.26 19.24
N SER A 331 17.84 12.55 18.45
CA SER A 331 16.66 11.82 18.92
C SER A 331 16.79 10.35 18.54
N ALA A 332 16.89 9.48 19.56
CA ALA A 332 17.09 8.04 19.37
C ALA A 332 16.25 7.21 20.35
N GLU A 333 15.75 6.05 19.92
CA GLU A 333 14.89 5.19 20.73
C GLU A 333 15.59 3.99 21.44
N ARG A 334 16.95 3.87 21.55
CA ARG A 334 17.62 2.60 22.02
C ARG A 334 18.97 2.73 22.80
N GLU A 335 19.54 1.56 23.18
CA GLU A 335 20.43 1.16 24.32
C GLU A 335 21.70 1.98 24.67
N GLN A 336 22.48 2.57 23.74
CA GLN A 336 23.72 3.31 24.07
C GLN A 336 24.00 4.49 23.12
N VAL A 337 24.27 5.67 23.70
CA VAL A 337 24.68 6.91 22.98
C VAL A 337 26.07 7.36 23.47
N GLN A 338 27.00 7.64 22.54
CA GLN A 338 28.37 8.06 22.87
C GLN A 338 28.82 9.26 22.00
N GLU A 339 28.98 10.44 22.63
CA GLU A 339 29.27 11.69 21.92
C GLU A 339 30.53 12.43 22.44
N ARG A 340 31.15 13.21 21.54
CA ARG A 340 32.24 14.16 21.86
C ARG A 340 31.98 15.53 21.24
N GLY A 341 31.76 16.53 22.09
CA GLY A 341 31.68 17.94 21.70
C GLY A 341 33.05 18.57 21.42
N GLY A 342 33.08 19.53 20.49
CA GLY A 342 34.15 20.50 20.35
C GLY A 342 33.85 21.77 21.15
N ALA A 343 34.87 22.49 21.61
CA ALA A 343 34.71 23.63 22.53
C ALA A 343 33.70 24.70 22.05
N GLY A 344 32.77 25.09 22.92
CA GLY A 344 31.80 26.19 22.72
C GLY A 344 30.49 25.78 22.01
N GLY A 345 30.16 24.49 21.99
CA GLY A 345 28.99 23.92 21.31
C GLY A 345 27.72 23.82 22.18
N ALA A 346 26.60 23.47 21.55
CA ALA A 346 25.33 23.17 22.22
C ALA A 346 24.85 21.76 21.85
N ILE A 347 24.52 20.94 22.85
CA ILE A 347 24.13 19.53 22.63
C ILE A 347 22.75 19.29 23.25
N ALA A 348 21.81 18.76 22.47
CA ALA A 348 20.46 18.40 22.91
C ALA A 348 20.14 16.94 22.59
N VAL A 349 19.95 16.11 23.62
CA VAL A 349 19.70 14.67 23.47
C VAL A 349 18.35 14.28 24.08
N SER A 350 17.54 13.57 23.30
CA SER A 350 16.29 12.93 23.75
C SER A 350 16.37 11.42 23.50
N ALA A 351 16.42 10.62 24.57
CA ALA A 351 16.59 9.16 24.47
C ALA A 351 15.61 8.36 25.36
N ALA A 352 15.16 7.20 24.86
CA ALA A 352 14.08 6.42 25.48
C ALA A 352 14.50 5.30 26.48
N ARG A 353 15.79 4.86 26.60
CA ARG A 353 16.41 4.16 27.79
C ARG A 353 17.80 3.49 27.56
N GLU A 354 18.45 3.20 28.71
CA GLU A 354 19.51 2.23 29.13
C GLU A 354 20.99 2.66 29.36
N GLN A 355 21.64 3.55 28.60
CA GLN A 355 22.93 4.16 29.02
C GLN A 355 23.35 5.38 28.15
N VAL A 356 23.66 6.53 28.77
CA VAL A 356 24.19 7.73 28.09
C VAL A 356 25.59 8.06 28.63
N GLN A 357 26.59 8.16 27.74
CA GLN A 357 27.99 8.47 28.09
C GLN A 357 28.51 9.65 27.26
N GLU A 358 28.64 10.82 27.89
CA GLU A 358 29.04 12.07 27.22
C GLU A 358 30.39 12.62 27.71
N ARG A 359 31.17 13.20 26.78
CA ARG A 359 32.39 13.97 27.08
C ARG A 359 32.30 15.36 26.44
N SER A 360 32.26 16.39 27.28
CA SER A 360 32.19 17.79 26.86
C SER A 360 33.55 18.46 26.73
N GLY A 361 33.61 19.49 25.88
CA GLY A 361 34.68 20.47 25.82
C GLY A 361 34.48 21.61 26.82
N ALA A 362 35.44 22.53 26.91
CA ALA A 362 35.30 23.70 27.78
C ALA A 362 34.28 24.70 27.20
N GLY A 363 33.27 25.09 28.00
CA GLY A 363 32.28 26.12 27.65
C GLY A 363 31.02 25.63 26.92
N ASP A 364 30.71 24.33 26.95
CA ASP A 364 29.54 23.76 26.28
C ASP A 364 28.25 23.88 27.12
N ALA A 365 27.09 23.99 26.45
CA ALA A 365 25.75 23.95 27.06
C ALA A 365 25.01 22.68 26.66
N ILE A 366 24.52 21.92 27.65
CA ILE A 366 23.98 20.57 27.45
C ILE A 366 22.56 20.46 28.02
N ALA A 367 21.63 19.95 27.21
CA ALA A 367 20.25 19.64 27.60
C ALA A 367 19.90 18.18 27.30
N VAL A 368 19.65 17.39 28.35
CA VAL A 368 19.36 15.95 28.22
C VAL A 368 17.98 15.63 28.82
N ARG A 369 17.15 14.90 28.06
CA ARG A 369 15.91 14.27 28.55
C ARG A 369 15.99 12.75 28.38
N ALA A 370 15.92 12.02 29.48
CA ALA A 370 15.98 10.56 29.51
C ALA A 370 14.90 9.95 30.41
N GLU A 371 14.31 8.82 30.00
CA GLU A 371 13.15 8.23 30.69
C GLU A 371 13.46 7.22 31.81
N ARG A 372 14.63 6.53 31.90
CA ARG A 372 15.14 5.81 33.11
C ARG A 372 16.67 5.48 33.09
N GLU A 373 17.29 5.57 34.30
CA GLU A 373 18.58 5.10 34.89
C GLU A 373 19.97 5.16 34.17
N GLN A 374 20.96 5.68 34.94
CA GLN A 374 22.42 5.88 34.76
C GLN A 374 22.94 6.81 33.63
N VAL A 375 23.30 8.04 34.04
CA VAL A 375 24.10 9.02 33.28
C VAL A 375 25.51 9.07 33.90
N GLN A 376 26.58 8.89 33.09
CA GLN A 376 27.97 9.10 33.53
C GLN A 376 28.63 10.21 32.69
N GLU A 377 29.05 11.30 33.34
CA GLU A 377 29.61 12.48 32.67
C GLU A 377 31.03 12.81 33.16
N HIS A 378 31.83 13.42 32.27
CA HIS A 378 33.11 14.07 32.59
C HIS A 378 33.08 15.50 32.05
N GLY A 379 32.86 16.48 32.93
CA GLY A 379 32.77 17.90 32.56
C GLY A 379 34.13 18.60 32.46
N GLY A 380 34.31 19.39 31.38
CA GLY A 380 35.36 20.41 31.28
C GLY A 380 34.97 21.72 32.00
N ALA A 381 35.96 22.54 32.36
CA ALA A 381 35.74 23.76 33.14
C ALA A 381 34.86 24.79 32.40
N GLY A 382 33.77 25.26 33.05
CA GLY A 382 32.98 26.43 32.63
C GLY A 382 31.68 26.20 31.84
N GLY A 383 31.11 25.00 31.81
CA GLY A 383 29.81 24.72 31.15
C GLY A 383 28.59 24.77 32.09
N GLU A 384 27.40 25.05 31.53
CA GLU A 384 26.09 24.96 32.21
C GLU A 384 25.32 23.72 31.72
N ILE A 385 24.77 22.93 32.65
CA ILE A 385 24.11 21.64 32.37
C ILE A 385 22.68 21.67 32.92
N ALA A 386 21.69 21.37 32.08
CA ALA A 386 20.28 21.24 32.46
C ALA A 386 19.77 19.81 32.20
N VAL A 387 19.53 19.05 33.28
CA VAL A 387 19.00 17.68 33.20
C VAL A 387 17.60 17.64 33.78
N ARG A 388 16.63 17.07 33.04
CA ARG A 388 15.26 16.84 33.55
C ARG A 388 14.93 15.35 33.51
N ALA A 389 15.03 14.71 34.68
CA ALA A 389 14.61 13.32 34.90
C ALA A 389 13.26 13.29 35.62
N GLU A 390 12.27 12.58 35.08
CA GLU A 390 10.93 12.50 35.70
C GLU A 390 10.90 11.44 36.81
N ARG A 391 10.93 11.86 38.09
CA ARG A 391 10.16 11.18 39.14
C ARG A 391 9.65 12.12 40.24
N GLU A 392 8.35 11.94 40.53
CA GLU A 392 7.50 12.48 41.60
C GLU A 392 7.14 13.98 41.59
N GLN A 393 5.97 14.30 41.01
CA GLN A 393 4.79 14.91 41.66
C GLN A 393 3.85 15.47 40.57
N LEU A 394 2.81 14.73 40.21
CA LEU A 394 1.72 15.25 39.37
C LEU A 394 0.58 15.72 40.27
N GLN A 395 0.62 16.99 40.63
CA GLN A 395 -0.61 17.76 40.80
C GLN A 395 -1.05 18.24 39.42
N GLU A 396 -2.33 18.02 39.12
CA GLU A 396 -3.01 18.42 37.90
C GLU A 396 -2.67 19.86 37.46
N ARG A 397 -2.15 19.99 36.24
CA ARG A 397 -2.44 21.16 35.39
C ARG A 397 -2.76 20.68 33.99
N ALA A 398 -3.96 21.05 33.55
CA ALA A 398 -4.44 20.88 32.19
C ALA A 398 -3.45 21.47 31.16
N GLY A 399 -3.26 20.75 30.06
CA GLY A 399 -2.69 21.27 28.81
C GLY A 399 -1.17 21.49 28.83
N ALA A 400 -0.37 20.43 28.75
CA ALA A 400 1.01 20.51 28.29
C ALA A 400 1.13 19.80 26.93
N ILE A 401 1.33 20.57 25.87
CA ILE A 401 1.74 20.04 24.56
C ILE A 401 3.08 19.32 24.80
N ALA A 402 3.17 18.03 24.47
CA ALA A 402 4.45 17.33 24.47
C ALA A 402 5.40 18.10 23.55
N ALA A 403 6.46 18.69 24.11
CA ALA A 403 7.38 19.54 23.36
C ALA A 403 7.94 18.74 22.17
N THR A 404 7.65 19.21 20.96
CA THR A 404 8.17 18.63 19.73
C THR A 404 9.69 18.81 19.66
N PRO A 405 10.43 17.98 18.91
CA PRO A 405 11.88 18.16 18.73
C PRO A 405 12.27 19.59 18.31
N LEU A 406 11.40 20.28 17.58
CA LEU A 406 11.54 21.68 17.20
C LEU A 406 11.51 22.64 18.40
N LEU A 407 10.61 22.42 19.37
CA LEU A 407 10.53 23.23 20.59
C LEU A 407 11.77 23.08 21.47
N LEU A 408 12.28 21.84 21.58
CA LEU A 408 13.51 21.55 22.33
C LEU A 408 14.74 22.14 21.64
N ALA A 409 14.83 22.07 20.31
CA ALA A 409 15.91 22.69 19.55
C ALA A 409 15.90 24.22 19.67
N LEU A 410 14.72 24.84 19.70
CA LEU A 410 14.56 26.29 19.92
C LEU A 410 14.92 26.71 21.35
N GLU A 411 14.56 25.90 22.34
CA GLU A 411 14.90 26.15 23.75
C GLU A 411 16.42 26.01 23.99
N ALA A 412 17.06 25.02 23.38
CA ALA A 412 18.52 24.87 23.38
C ALA A 412 19.22 26.04 22.68
N LEU A 413 18.69 26.52 21.55
CA LEU A 413 19.22 27.71 20.88
C LEU A 413 19.11 28.96 21.76
N GLN A 414 17.98 29.14 22.44
CA GLN A 414 17.79 30.28 23.36
C GLN A 414 18.73 30.23 24.56
N LEU A 415 19.03 29.04 25.09
CA LEU A 415 20.01 28.87 26.17
C LEU A 415 21.44 29.16 25.69
N ALA A 416 21.80 28.72 24.48
CA ALA A 416 23.10 29.02 23.87
C ALA A 416 23.28 30.52 23.54
N ASP A 417 22.23 31.18 23.06
CA ASP A 417 22.21 32.62 22.80
C ASP A 417 22.36 33.43 24.10
N ARG A 418 21.73 32.98 25.20
CA ARG A 418 21.90 33.56 26.54
C ARG A 418 23.32 33.38 27.09
N ALA A 419 23.93 32.20 26.94
CA ALA A 419 25.31 31.94 27.34
C ALA A 419 26.33 32.82 26.58
N ARG A 420 25.97 33.25 25.35
CA ARG A 420 26.77 34.16 24.50
C ARG A 420 26.39 35.64 24.64
N GLY A 421 25.41 35.98 25.50
CA GLY A 421 24.99 37.35 25.79
C GLY A 421 24.17 38.03 24.68
N ALA A 422 23.55 37.29 23.77
CA ALA A 422 22.70 37.81 22.70
C ALA A 422 21.23 37.42 22.95
N GLU A 423 20.31 38.39 23.00
CA GLU A 423 18.86 38.11 22.99
C GLU A 423 18.33 38.27 21.56
N ARG A 424 17.95 37.16 20.92
CA ARG A 424 17.19 37.16 19.66
C ARG A 424 15.81 36.54 19.88
N ASP A 425 14.76 37.28 19.50
CA ASP A 425 13.39 36.81 19.54
C ASP A 425 13.08 35.99 18.28
N ASN A 426 13.09 34.67 18.41
CA ASN A 426 12.90 33.72 17.31
C ASN A 426 11.41 33.32 17.11
N SER A 427 10.47 33.96 17.82
CA SER A 427 9.03 33.68 17.74
C SER A 427 8.44 33.90 16.35
N ALA A 428 8.87 34.95 15.64
CA ALA A 428 8.37 35.30 14.30
C ALA A 428 8.76 34.29 13.20
N LEU A 429 9.90 33.60 13.35
CA LEU A 429 10.34 32.54 12.43
C LEU A 429 9.50 31.26 12.59
N ALA A 430 9.04 30.98 13.81
CA ALA A 430 8.19 29.85 14.11
C ALA A 430 6.77 30.01 13.54
N GLU A 431 6.18 31.21 13.63
CA GLU A 431 4.87 31.50 13.03
C GLU A 431 4.90 31.41 11.50
N ALA A 432 5.93 31.96 10.84
CA ALA A 432 6.07 31.92 9.39
C ALA A 432 6.27 30.50 8.83
N ALA A 433 6.98 29.63 9.55
CA ALA A 433 7.16 28.22 9.17
C ALA A 433 5.88 27.38 9.37
N PHE A 434 5.02 27.78 10.32
CA PHE A 434 3.75 27.12 10.61
C PHE A 434 2.68 27.45 9.56
N ASP A 435 2.56 28.72 9.16
CA ASP A 435 1.62 29.16 8.11
C ASP A 435 1.99 28.66 6.71
N ALA A 436 3.28 28.44 6.43
CA ALA A 436 3.77 27.95 5.15
C ALA A 436 3.55 26.44 4.90
N GLY A 437 3.00 25.70 5.88
CA GLY A 437 2.67 24.28 5.72
C GLY A 437 3.86 23.33 5.55
N LEU A 438 5.09 23.80 5.78
CA LEU A 438 6.35 23.06 5.62
C LEU A 438 6.50 21.86 6.58
N PHE A 439 5.64 21.74 7.60
CA PHE A 439 5.67 20.67 8.61
C PHE A 439 4.30 20.05 8.92
N ARG A 440 3.34 20.04 7.99
CA ARG A 440 2.15 19.19 8.16
C ARG A 440 2.53 17.72 7.95
N ARG A 441 2.96 17.04 9.02
CA ARG A 441 2.77 15.58 9.12
C ARG A 441 1.26 15.36 9.06
N GLN A 442 0.74 14.80 7.98
CA GLN A 442 -0.64 14.30 7.97
C GLN A 442 -0.74 13.28 9.11
N ALA A 443 -1.45 13.63 10.18
CA ALA A 443 -1.60 12.75 11.32
C ALA A 443 -2.35 11.50 10.86
N ILE A 444 -1.72 10.33 11.03
CA ILE A 444 -2.39 9.05 10.80
C ILE A 444 -3.34 8.86 11.98
N PHE A 445 -4.63 8.80 11.69
CA PHE A 445 -5.65 8.45 12.67
C PHE A 445 -5.78 6.93 12.72
N GLU A 446 -5.71 6.36 13.91
CA GLU A 446 -5.79 4.92 14.14
C GLU A 446 -6.95 4.57 15.07
N LEU A 447 -7.73 3.54 14.71
CA LEU A 447 -8.84 3.04 15.52
C LEU A 447 -9.13 1.58 15.21
N ALA A 448 -9.61 0.85 16.21
CA ALA A 448 -10.14 -0.50 16.04
C ALA A 448 -11.65 -0.45 15.76
N VAL A 449 -12.11 -1.28 14.83
CA VAL A 449 -13.50 -1.36 14.38
C VAL A 449 -13.97 -2.81 14.40
N SER A 450 -15.11 -3.05 15.05
CA SER A 450 -15.75 -4.37 15.15
C SER A 450 -17.23 -4.30 14.77
N PRO A 451 -17.80 -5.32 14.10
CA PRO A 451 -19.22 -5.39 13.78
C PRO A 451 -20.09 -5.76 15.00
N GLY A 452 -19.51 -6.07 16.15
CA GLY A 452 -20.21 -6.33 17.42
C GLY A 452 -19.32 -7.02 18.46
N VAL A 453 -19.80 -7.20 19.70
CA VAL A 453 -19.02 -7.89 20.76
C VAL A 453 -18.96 -9.40 20.53
N ALA A 454 -20.08 -9.98 20.09
CA ALA A 454 -20.21 -11.40 19.71
C ALA A 454 -20.42 -11.61 18.20
N SER A 455 -20.63 -10.53 17.43
CA SER A 455 -20.79 -10.60 15.98
C SER A 455 -19.46 -10.45 15.27
N LYS A 456 -19.22 -11.32 14.29
CA LYS A 456 -18.03 -11.31 13.41
C LYS A 456 -18.40 -11.15 11.93
N LYS A 457 -19.67 -10.85 11.65
CA LYS A 457 -20.19 -10.71 10.29
C LYS A 457 -20.26 -9.25 9.92
N PHE A 458 -19.58 -8.87 8.85
CA PHE A 458 -19.73 -7.57 8.23
C PHE A 458 -20.81 -7.65 7.15
N THR A 459 -21.72 -6.69 7.13
CA THR A 459 -22.65 -6.54 6.00
C THR A 459 -21.92 -5.94 4.80
N ALA A 460 -22.46 -6.13 3.58
CA ALA A 460 -21.89 -5.51 2.38
C ALA A 460 -21.85 -3.97 2.50
N LYS A 461 -22.86 -3.37 3.13
CA LYS A 461 -22.93 -1.93 3.39
C LYS A 461 -21.80 -1.46 4.32
N GLN A 462 -21.57 -2.20 5.40
CA GLN A 462 -20.46 -1.96 6.33
C GLN A 462 -19.09 -2.09 5.65
N MET A 463 -18.88 -3.10 4.81
CA MET A 463 -17.63 -3.27 4.06
C MET A 463 -17.36 -2.14 3.06
N LEU A 464 -18.41 -1.66 2.37
CA LEU A 464 -18.31 -0.51 1.48
C LEU A 464 -17.95 0.76 2.26
N LEU A 465 -18.60 1.01 3.40
CA LEU A 465 -18.26 2.15 4.24
C LEU A 465 -16.81 2.10 4.74
N LEU A 466 -16.33 0.93 5.17
CA LEU A 466 -14.94 0.76 5.60
C LEU A 466 -13.96 1.13 4.48
N ALA A 467 -14.18 0.61 3.26
CA ALA A 467 -13.36 0.94 2.10
C ALA A 467 -13.40 2.44 1.76
N GLU A 468 -14.57 3.06 1.84
CA GLU A 468 -14.74 4.49 1.57
C GLU A 468 -14.05 5.38 2.61
N VAL A 469 -14.17 5.03 3.90
CA VAL A 469 -13.59 5.78 5.02
C VAL A 469 -12.07 5.69 5.02
N VAL A 470 -11.53 4.49 4.78
CA VAL A 470 -10.07 4.25 4.80
C VAL A 470 -9.41 4.86 3.56
N GLY A 471 -10.08 4.79 2.41
CA GLY A 471 -9.56 5.30 1.13
C GLY A 471 -8.31 4.57 0.65
N GLU A 472 -7.73 5.07 -0.45
CA GLU A 472 -6.59 4.43 -1.13
C GLU A 472 -5.25 4.58 -0.39
N GLN A 473 -5.16 5.54 0.53
CA GLN A 473 -3.93 5.84 1.29
C GLN A 473 -3.96 5.24 2.71
N GLY A 474 -5.11 4.76 3.17
CA GLY A 474 -5.24 4.10 4.46
C GLY A 474 -5.00 2.60 4.39
N THR A 475 -4.92 1.96 5.56
CA THR A 475 -4.75 0.50 5.69
C THR A 475 -5.81 -0.07 6.63
N MET A 476 -6.16 -1.33 6.39
CA MET A 476 -7.01 -2.14 7.25
C MET A 476 -6.26 -3.41 7.63
N GLU A 477 -6.01 -3.59 8.92
CA GLU A 477 -5.35 -4.79 9.45
C GLU A 477 -6.39 -5.68 10.13
N TYR A 478 -6.54 -6.91 9.63
CA TYR A 478 -7.37 -7.92 10.29
C TYR A 478 -6.61 -8.58 11.44
N THR A 479 -7.17 -8.48 12.64
CA THR A 479 -6.53 -8.98 13.85
C THR A 479 -7.05 -10.35 14.26
N PRO A 480 -6.28 -11.14 15.04
CA PRO A 480 -6.78 -12.35 15.70
C PRO A 480 -7.99 -12.12 16.62
N HIS A 481 -8.24 -10.86 16.98
CA HIS A 481 -9.34 -10.43 17.84
C HIS A 481 -10.62 -10.09 17.05
N HIS A 482 -10.68 -10.40 15.75
CA HIS A 482 -11.84 -10.17 14.86
C HIS A 482 -12.31 -8.71 14.77
N GLN A 483 -11.40 -7.79 15.08
CA GLN A 483 -11.52 -6.37 14.78
C GLN A 483 -10.59 -6.02 13.62
N LEU A 484 -10.98 -4.98 12.87
CA LEU A 484 -10.14 -4.34 11.88
C LEU A 484 -9.48 -3.12 12.53
N ILE A 485 -8.15 -3.04 12.51
CA ILE A 485 -7.44 -1.81 12.86
C ILE A 485 -7.35 -0.97 11.58
N LEU A 486 -7.98 0.21 11.60
CA LEU A 486 -7.93 1.17 10.51
C LEU A 486 -6.83 2.18 10.80
N ARG A 487 -5.97 2.46 9.82
CA ARG A 487 -4.99 3.55 9.87
C ARG A 487 -5.16 4.41 8.63
N LEU A 488 -5.52 5.68 8.78
CA LEU A 488 -5.83 6.54 7.65
C LEU A 488 -5.37 7.98 7.88
N PRO A 489 -4.85 8.67 6.85
CA PRO A 489 -4.55 10.09 6.95
C PRO A 489 -5.86 10.90 6.96
N THR A 490 -6.16 11.60 8.04
CA THR A 490 -7.35 12.48 8.11
C THR A 490 -7.14 13.63 9.08
N GLU A 491 -7.59 14.82 8.68
CA GLU A 491 -7.66 16.00 9.56
C GLU A 491 -8.96 16.02 10.39
N LYS A 492 -9.88 15.06 10.16
CA LYS A 492 -11.24 15.05 10.73
C LYS A 492 -11.65 13.69 11.31
N PRO A 493 -11.02 13.23 12.41
CA PRO A 493 -11.33 11.93 13.02
C PRO A 493 -12.77 11.80 13.55
N GLU A 494 -13.38 12.92 13.98
CA GLU A 494 -14.76 12.97 14.47
C GLU A 494 -15.77 12.58 13.37
N GLU A 495 -15.59 13.07 12.14
CA GLU A 495 -16.46 12.72 11.00
C GLU A 495 -16.35 11.23 10.66
N VAL A 496 -15.13 10.69 10.68
CA VAL A 496 -14.85 9.26 10.45
C VAL A 496 -15.56 8.38 11.48
N THR A 497 -15.36 8.68 12.77
CA THR A 497 -15.96 7.88 13.84
C THR A 497 -17.49 8.00 13.87
N ALA A 498 -18.06 9.17 13.60
CA ALA A 498 -19.50 9.36 13.51
C ALA A 498 -20.14 8.51 12.41
N ARG A 499 -19.52 8.47 11.22
CA ARG A 499 -19.98 7.67 10.09
C ARG A 499 -19.95 6.17 10.40
N LEU A 500 -18.87 5.69 11.00
CA LEU A 500 -18.74 4.26 11.34
C LEU A 500 -19.76 3.86 12.42
N ARG A 501 -19.96 4.68 13.46
CA ARG A 501 -21.00 4.43 14.48
C ARG A 501 -22.41 4.42 13.89
N ALA A 502 -22.69 5.28 12.91
CA ALA A 502 -24.00 5.35 12.25
C ALA A 502 -24.36 4.04 11.52
N GLU A 503 -23.37 3.26 11.08
CA GLU A 503 -23.55 1.92 10.49
C GLU A 503 -23.42 0.77 11.50
N GLY A 504 -23.50 1.08 12.79
CA GLY A 504 -23.55 0.08 13.86
C GLY A 504 -22.21 -0.55 14.21
N PHE A 505 -21.09 0.07 13.84
CA PHE A 505 -19.78 -0.39 14.28
C PHE A 505 -19.49 -0.02 15.74
N LEU A 506 -18.87 -0.97 16.45
CA LEU A 506 -18.19 -0.69 17.71
C LEU A 506 -16.79 -0.16 17.40
N LEU A 507 -16.47 1.00 17.98
CA LEU A 507 -15.18 1.65 17.81
C LEU A 507 -14.41 1.62 19.11
N SER A 508 -13.12 1.36 19.04
CA SER A 508 -12.24 1.42 20.21
C SER A 508 -10.90 2.07 19.86
N PRO A 509 -10.32 2.87 20.76
CA PRO A 509 -8.93 3.29 20.63
C PRO A 509 -8.01 2.07 20.59
N ILE A 510 -6.83 2.23 19.98
CA ILE A 510 -5.78 1.22 19.97
C ILE A 510 -4.76 1.49 21.09
N GLY A 511 -3.99 0.46 21.47
CA GLY A 511 -2.93 0.54 22.48
C GLY A 511 -3.31 -0.12 23.81
N ASP A 512 -2.81 0.45 24.92
CA ASP A 512 -3.02 -0.08 26.27
C ASP A 512 -4.42 0.27 26.79
N VAL A 513 -5.42 -0.44 26.25
CA VAL A 513 -6.84 -0.27 26.56
C VAL A 513 -7.50 -1.60 26.93
N ALA A 514 -8.64 -1.54 27.61
CA ALA A 514 -9.45 -2.71 27.90
C ALA A 514 -10.25 -3.12 26.65
N GLN A 515 -10.12 -4.40 26.27
CA GLN A 515 -10.76 -4.98 25.09
C GLN A 515 -11.66 -6.14 25.54
N ILE A 516 -12.92 -6.14 25.08
CA ILE A 516 -13.89 -7.19 25.35
C ILE A 516 -14.13 -7.98 24.05
N LYS A 517 -14.14 -9.30 24.14
CA LYS A 517 -14.53 -10.18 23.04
C LYS A 517 -15.40 -11.31 23.54
N ALA A 518 -16.50 -11.58 22.84
CA ALA A 518 -17.45 -12.65 23.19
C ALA A 518 -17.59 -13.68 22.06
N CYS A 519 -17.81 -14.95 22.44
CA CYS A 519 -18.31 -16.03 21.58
C CYS A 519 -17.81 -16.04 20.13
N ASP A 520 -16.64 -16.63 19.91
CA ASP A 520 -16.06 -16.70 18.56
C ASP A 520 -16.62 -17.86 17.73
N PHE A 521 -16.80 -19.05 18.28
CA PHE A 521 -17.10 -20.23 17.45
C PHE A 521 -18.54 -20.27 16.90
N CYS A 522 -19.54 -19.97 17.74
CA CYS A 522 -20.97 -20.00 17.37
C CYS A 522 -21.55 -18.59 17.29
N GLU A 523 -22.75 -18.44 16.72
CA GLU A 523 -23.46 -17.15 16.62
C GLU A 523 -24.11 -16.73 17.96
N GLY A 524 -23.47 -17.02 19.08
CA GLY A 524 -24.06 -16.80 20.40
C GLY A 524 -25.37 -17.56 20.58
N GLU A 525 -25.47 -18.79 20.06
CA GLU A 525 -26.71 -19.60 20.04
C GLU A 525 -27.42 -19.72 21.40
N LYS A 526 -26.69 -19.54 22.51
CA LYS A 526 -27.25 -19.26 23.84
C LYS A 526 -27.24 -17.75 24.12
N GLY A 527 -28.15 -17.04 23.44
CA GLY A 527 -28.18 -15.58 23.37
C GLY A 527 -28.48 -14.88 24.70
N GLU A 528 -28.95 -15.59 25.72
CA GLU A 528 -29.36 -15.04 27.02
C GLU A 528 -28.22 -14.34 27.77
N SER A 529 -26.97 -14.74 27.53
CA SER A 529 -25.80 -14.17 28.20
C SER A 529 -25.14 -13.01 27.44
N ILE A 530 -25.41 -12.86 26.14
CA ILE A 530 -24.76 -11.85 25.28
C ILE A 530 -25.03 -10.40 25.73
N PRO A 531 -26.24 -10.02 26.19
CA PRO A 531 -26.49 -8.65 26.68
C PRO A 531 -25.56 -8.21 27.82
N TYR A 532 -25.06 -9.15 28.63
CA TYR A 532 -24.07 -8.86 29.67
C TYR A 532 -22.69 -8.54 29.07
N ALA A 533 -22.30 -9.21 27.98
CA ALA A 533 -21.06 -8.89 27.27
C ALA A 533 -21.13 -7.49 26.64
N ASP A 534 -22.27 -7.14 26.05
CA ASP A 534 -22.52 -5.79 25.51
C ASP A 534 -22.46 -4.73 26.63
N SER A 535 -23.04 -5.04 27.80
CA SER A 535 -23.01 -4.15 28.96
C SER A 535 -21.59 -3.91 29.51
N ILE A 536 -20.72 -4.94 29.46
CA ILE A 536 -19.31 -4.81 29.83
C ILE A 536 -18.56 -3.98 28.77
N GLN A 537 -18.81 -4.22 27.48
CA GLN A 537 -18.23 -3.42 26.39
C GLN A 537 -18.60 -1.95 26.52
N ASP A 538 -19.87 -1.63 26.78
CA ASP A 538 -20.33 -0.23 26.91
C ASP A 538 -19.67 0.50 28.07
N LYS A 539 -19.42 -0.21 29.19
CA LYS A 539 -18.81 0.39 30.39
C LYS A 539 -17.28 0.46 30.32
N LEU A 540 -16.63 -0.54 29.73
CA LEU A 540 -15.18 -0.75 29.87
C LEU A 540 -14.41 -0.74 28.54
N GLY A 541 -15.08 -0.93 27.41
CA GLY A 541 -14.44 -1.01 26.10
C GLY A 541 -13.67 0.27 25.77
N GLY A 542 -12.38 0.13 25.46
CA GLY A 542 -11.52 1.27 25.12
C GLY A 542 -11.03 2.09 26.31
N LEU A 543 -11.35 1.70 27.55
CA LEU A 543 -10.83 2.35 28.75
C LEU A 543 -9.30 2.21 28.81
N ARG A 544 -8.57 3.31 28.98
CA ARG A 544 -7.11 3.27 29.15
C ARG A 544 -6.73 2.53 30.43
N VAL A 545 -5.79 1.61 30.31
CA VAL A 545 -5.31 0.75 31.40
C VAL A 545 -3.77 0.76 31.41
N PRO A 546 -3.12 0.32 32.51
CA PRO A 546 -1.65 0.33 32.62
C PRO A 546 -0.93 -0.50 31.55
N LYS A 547 -1.55 -1.58 31.09
CA LYS A 547 -1.15 -2.39 29.94
C LYS A 547 -2.40 -3.04 29.32
N GLU A 548 -2.41 -3.29 28.01
CA GLU A 548 -3.55 -3.93 27.31
C GLU A 548 -4.15 -5.08 28.15
N LEU A 549 -5.46 -4.96 28.40
CA LEU A 549 -6.26 -5.85 29.25
C LEU A 549 -7.31 -6.56 28.40
N ARG A 550 -7.28 -7.90 28.38
CA ARG A 550 -8.21 -8.70 27.59
C ARG A 550 -9.29 -9.33 28.46
N ILE A 551 -10.54 -9.05 28.12
CA ILE A 551 -11.73 -9.59 28.77
C ILE A 551 -12.40 -10.57 27.81
N GLY A 552 -12.22 -11.86 28.06
CA GLY A 552 -12.81 -12.94 27.28
C GLY A 552 -14.18 -13.33 27.84
N PHE A 553 -15.19 -13.41 26.96
CA PHE A 553 -16.54 -13.81 27.34
C PHE A 553 -17.02 -15.02 26.55
N ASN A 554 -17.43 -16.06 27.26
CA ASN A 554 -18.04 -17.25 26.70
C ASN A 554 -19.50 -17.35 27.15
N GLY A 555 -20.42 -17.19 26.21
CA GLY A 555 -21.85 -17.28 26.46
C GLY A 555 -22.39 -18.70 26.67
N CYS A 556 -21.52 -19.71 26.78
CA CYS A 556 -21.90 -21.05 27.19
C CYS A 556 -20.73 -21.81 27.83
N GLY A 557 -21.07 -22.87 28.57
CA GLY A 557 -20.10 -23.70 29.30
C GLY A 557 -19.16 -24.54 28.43
N MET A 558 -19.29 -24.49 27.09
CA MET A 558 -18.32 -25.13 26.20
C MET A 558 -16.99 -24.37 26.14
N ALA A 559 -17.00 -23.07 26.48
CA ALA A 559 -15.82 -22.21 26.52
C ALA A 559 -14.93 -22.27 25.25
N CYS A 560 -15.52 -22.48 24.06
CA CYS A 560 -14.80 -22.71 22.80
C CYS A 560 -13.91 -21.55 22.34
N TYR A 561 -14.11 -20.35 22.91
CA TYR A 561 -13.30 -19.17 22.61
C TYR A 561 -12.04 -19.11 23.49
N GLY A 562 -11.96 -19.91 24.56
CA GLY A 562 -10.83 -19.87 25.47
C GLY A 562 -10.81 -18.65 26.37
N ALA A 563 -11.97 -18.10 26.77
CA ALA A 563 -12.04 -17.00 27.74
C ALA A 563 -11.21 -17.27 29.01
N VAL A 564 -11.10 -18.54 29.41
CA VAL A 564 -10.26 -19.01 30.53
C VAL A 564 -8.75 -18.77 30.36
N HIS A 565 -8.29 -18.32 29.19
CA HIS A 565 -6.89 -17.98 28.92
C HIS A 565 -6.59 -16.48 28.96
N GLU A 566 -7.62 -15.63 28.96
CA GLU A 566 -7.49 -14.17 28.93
C GLU A 566 -7.21 -13.58 30.31
N ASP A 567 -6.87 -12.28 30.39
CA ASP A 567 -6.62 -11.61 31.68
C ASP A 567 -7.83 -11.70 32.62
N ILE A 568 -9.04 -11.53 32.07
CA ILE A 568 -10.31 -11.74 32.75
C ILE A 568 -11.17 -12.67 31.87
N GLY A 569 -11.42 -13.88 32.36
CA GLY A 569 -12.24 -14.88 31.68
C GLY A 569 -13.61 -15.03 32.31
N ILE A 570 -14.67 -15.00 31.49
CA ILE A 570 -16.06 -15.13 31.92
C ILE A 570 -16.71 -16.28 31.15
N VAL A 571 -17.30 -17.25 31.87
CA VAL A 571 -17.97 -18.40 31.25
C VAL A 571 -19.39 -18.54 31.79
N TYR A 572 -20.38 -18.49 30.91
CA TYR A 572 -21.79 -18.66 31.27
C TYR A 572 -22.18 -20.14 31.33
N ARG A 573 -22.67 -20.59 32.48
CA ARG A 573 -23.05 -21.99 32.71
C ARG A 573 -24.15 -22.06 33.77
N LYS A 574 -25.19 -22.86 33.50
CA LYS A 574 -26.33 -23.07 34.42
C LYS A 574 -26.93 -21.75 34.93
N GLU A 575 -27.21 -20.83 34.00
CA GLU A 575 -27.81 -19.51 34.29
C GLU A 575 -26.95 -18.55 35.12
N LYS A 576 -25.68 -18.90 35.37
CA LYS A 576 -24.73 -18.10 36.16
C LYS A 576 -23.38 -17.97 35.46
N PHE A 577 -22.48 -17.19 36.04
CA PHE A 577 -21.15 -16.94 35.49
C PHE A 577 -20.02 -17.51 36.36
N ASP A 578 -19.09 -18.21 35.72
CA ASP A 578 -17.83 -18.62 36.33
C ASP A 578 -16.75 -17.58 35.92
N LEU A 579 -15.96 -17.12 36.88
CA LEU A 579 -14.97 -16.04 36.71
C LEU A 579 -13.54 -16.58 36.87
N PHE A 580 -12.68 -16.18 35.94
CA PHE A 580 -11.27 -16.54 35.88
C PHE A 580 -10.41 -15.28 35.81
N LEU A 581 -9.31 -15.22 36.56
CA LEU A 581 -8.43 -14.04 36.59
C LEU A 581 -6.95 -14.40 36.37
N GLY A 582 -6.26 -13.51 35.66
CA GLY A 582 -4.81 -13.49 35.52
C GLY A 582 -4.26 -14.46 34.49
N GLY A 583 -4.90 -14.62 33.33
CA GLY A 583 -4.33 -15.40 32.22
C GLY A 583 -3.16 -14.70 31.53
N LYS A 584 -2.26 -15.50 30.93
CA LYS A 584 -1.19 -15.03 30.02
C LYS A 584 -1.29 -15.84 28.73
N THR A 585 -1.74 -15.21 27.64
CA THR A 585 -2.03 -15.87 26.36
C THR A 585 -0.80 -16.13 25.48
N VAL A 586 0.29 -15.39 25.67
CA VAL A 586 1.49 -15.43 24.81
C VAL A 586 2.77 -15.49 25.64
N GLY A 587 3.86 -15.99 25.06
CA GLY A 587 5.18 -16.08 25.69
C GLY A 587 5.53 -17.45 26.28
N ARG A 588 6.80 -17.65 26.65
CA ARG A 588 7.36 -18.96 27.08
C ARG A 588 6.73 -19.50 28.37
N ASN A 589 6.19 -18.61 29.20
CA ASN A 589 5.49 -18.89 30.45
C ASN A 589 3.99 -18.57 30.36
N ALA A 590 3.38 -18.68 29.17
CA ALA A 590 1.94 -18.58 28.99
C ALA A 590 1.20 -19.57 29.92
N HIS A 591 0.10 -19.13 30.52
CA HIS A 591 -0.70 -19.92 31.44
C HIS A 591 -2.17 -19.49 31.42
N PRO A 592 -3.12 -20.40 31.70
CA PRO A 592 -4.52 -20.03 31.84
C PRO A 592 -4.75 -19.11 33.04
N ALA A 593 -5.88 -18.41 33.01
CA ALA A 593 -6.42 -17.69 34.15
C ALA A 593 -6.88 -18.67 35.24
N GLN A 594 -6.83 -18.22 36.50
CA GLN A 594 -7.20 -19.03 37.65
C GLN A 594 -8.69 -18.91 37.92
N PRO A 595 -9.43 -20.02 38.17
CA PRO A 595 -10.83 -19.93 38.60
C PRO A 595 -10.89 -19.27 39.98
N VAL A 596 -11.63 -18.17 40.08
CA VAL A 596 -11.75 -17.40 41.34
C VAL A 596 -13.17 -17.37 41.90
N ALA A 597 -14.19 -17.57 41.06
CA ALA A 597 -15.58 -17.68 41.47
C ALA A 597 -16.33 -18.61 40.53
N GLU A 598 -17.25 -19.39 41.09
CA GLU A 598 -18.24 -20.17 40.33
C GLU A 598 -19.64 -19.69 40.70
N GLY A 599 -20.54 -19.65 39.72
CA GLY A 599 -21.94 -19.34 39.96
C GLY A 599 -22.22 -17.89 40.41
N VAL A 600 -21.49 -16.91 39.85
CA VAL A 600 -21.78 -15.48 40.02
C VAL A 600 -23.14 -15.15 39.40
N GLU A 601 -24.00 -14.47 40.15
CA GLU A 601 -25.31 -14.06 39.67
C GLU A 601 -25.18 -13.03 38.52
N PRO A 602 -25.98 -13.16 37.45
CA PRO A 602 -25.89 -12.27 36.28
C PRO A 602 -25.94 -10.77 36.59
N GLU A 603 -26.75 -10.37 37.58
CA GLU A 603 -26.92 -8.98 37.98
C GLU A 603 -25.65 -8.38 38.63
N LEU A 604 -24.81 -9.23 39.22
CA LEU A 604 -23.59 -8.82 39.92
C LEU A 604 -22.35 -8.85 39.02
N LEU A 605 -22.43 -9.51 37.87
CA LEU A 605 -21.27 -9.73 36.99
C LEU A 605 -20.65 -8.41 36.55
N VAL A 606 -21.43 -7.56 35.89
CA VAL A 606 -20.93 -6.33 35.25
C VAL A 606 -20.26 -5.42 36.27
N ASP A 607 -20.91 -5.21 37.42
CA ASP A 607 -20.38 -4.36 38.48
C ASP A 607 -19.13 -4.94 39.13
N THR A 608 -19.03 -6.26 39.22
CA THR A 608 -17.83 -6.95 39.73
C THR A 608 -16.66 -6.75 38.79
N ILE A 609 -16.85 -6.94 37.48
CA ILE A 609 -15.78 -6.70 36.48
C ILE A 609 -15.36 -5.23 36.50
N GLU A 610 -16.33 -4.31 36.58
CA GLU A 610 -16.05 -2.87 36.65
C GLU A 610 -15.18 -2.52 37.86
N ARG A 611 -15.45 -3.08 39.05
CA ARG A 611 -14.61 -2.86 40.24
C ARG A 611 -13.21 -3.43 40.09
N ILE A 612 -13.08 -4.64 39.52
CA ILE A 612 -11.78 -5.26 39.23
C ILE A 612 -10.94 -4.36 38.31
N VAL A 613 -11.53 -3.90 37.20
CA VAL A 613 -10.82 -3.07 36.22
C VAL A 613 -10.48 -1.70 36.80
N LYS A 614 -11.40 -1.05 37.53
CA LYS A 614 -11.11 0.22 38.23
C LYS A 614 -9.94 0.11 39.18
N ARG A 615 -9.87 -1.00 39.94
CA ARG A 615 -8.75 -1.25 40.84
C ARG A 615 -7.44 -1.43 40.08
N TYR A 616 -7.44 -2.16 38.97
CA TYR A 616 -6.26 -2.30 38.11
C TYR A 616 -5.80 -0.96 37.51
N VAL A 617 -6.73 -0.12 37.05
CA VAL A 617 -6.43 1.23 36.55
C VAL A 617 -5.81 2.11 37.63
N THR A 618 -6.28 2.00 38.87
CA THR A 618 -5.85 2.87 39.98
C THR A 618 -4.54 2.42 40.62
N GLU A 619 -4.36 1.11 40.82
CA GLU A 619 -3.24 0.53 41.58
C GLU A 619 -2.16 -0.13 40.70
N GLY A 620 -2.41 -0.31 39.41
CA GLY A 620 -1.48 -0.93 38.46
C GLY A 620 -0.31 -0.02 38.12
N HIS A 621 0.89 -0.58 38.04
CA HIS A 621 2.07 0.18 37.64
C HIS A 621 2.12 0.35 36.11
N PRO A 622 2.77 1.41 35.58
CA PRO A 622 2.94 1.58 34.13
C PRO A 622 3.58 0.34 33.47
N ASN A 623 3.00 -0.12 32.36
CA ASN A 623 3.38 -1.35 31.63
C ASN A 623 3.25 -2.66 32.43
N GLU A 624 2.55 -2.67 33.57
CA GLU A 624 2.28 -3.90 34.33
C GLU A 624 1.07 -4.64 33.74
N ARG A 625 1.27 -5.85 33.22
CA ARG A 625 0.16 -6.75 32.78
C ARG A 625 -0.71 -7.18 33.96
N PHE A 626 -2.00 -7.41 33.71
CA PHE A 626 -2.98 -7.74 34.75
C PHE A 626 -2.62 -8.99 35.57
N HIS A 627 -2.09 -10.05 34.96
CA HIS A 627 -1.63 -11.22 35.73
C HIS A 627 -0.52 -10.90 36.74
N LYS A 628 0.41 -9.99 36.41
CA LYS A 628 1.46 -9.52 37.35
C LYS A 628 0.85 -8.69 38.46
N PHE A 629 -0.09 -7.80 38.11
CA PHE A 629 -0.85 -7.01 39.07
C PHE A 629 -1.57 -7.92 40.07
N PHE A 630 -2.34 -8.90 39.59
CA PHE A 630 -3.09 -9.83 40.44
C PHE A 630 -2.17 -10.63 41.37
N LYS A 631 -1.02 -11.10 40.84
CA LYS A 631 0.02 -11.77 41.63
C LYS A 631 0.62 -10.88 42.72
N ARG A 632 0.80 -9.59 42.44
CA ARG A 632 1.38 -8.60 43.35
C ARG A 632 0.43 -8.21 44.47
N VAL A 633 -0.81 -7.87 44.13
CA VAL A 633 -1.82 -7.43 45.13
C VAL A 633 -2.38 -8.57 45.95
N LYS A 634 -2.20 -9.83 45.49
CA LYS A 634 -2.61 -11.09 46.13
C LYS A 634 -4.12 -11.30 46.28
N GLU A 635 -4.91 -10.23 46.40
CA GLU A 635 -6.36 -10.31 46.51
C GLU A 635 -7.05 -9.11 45.81
N ILE A 636 -8.07 -9.39 44.99
CA ILE A 636 -8.91 -8.40 44.30
C ILE A 636 -10.39 -8.76 44.49
N GLU A 637 -11.23 -7.86 45.00
CA GLU A 637 -12.67 -8.11 45.23
C GLU A 637 -12.94 -9.39 46.07
N GLY A 638 -12.04 -9.75 46.97
CA GLY A 638 -12.11 -10.99 47.77
C GLY A 638 -11.57 -12.24 47.06
N TYR A 639 -11.17 -12.15 45.80
CA TYR A 639 -10.56 -13.21 45.02
C TYR A 639 -9.06 -13.28 45.23
N ARG A 640 -8.55 -14.42 45.70
CA ARG A 640 -7.14 -14.62 46.04
C ARG A 640 -6.35 -15.23 44.89
N HIS A 641 -5.17 -14.68 44.61
CA HIS A 641 -4.21 -15.24 43.68
C HIS A 641 -3.53 -16.48 44.28
N GLN A 642 -3.51 -17.58 43.53
CA GLN A 642 -2.77 -18.79 43.87
C GLN A 642 -1.48 -18.86 43.06
N ASP A 643 -0.36 -19.15 43.72
CA ASP A 643 0.90 -19.34 43.00
C ASP A 643 0.87 -20.70 42.28
N LEU A 644 0.90 -20.67 40.94
CA LEU A 644 0.99 -21.86 40.11
C LEU A 644 2.40 -22.48 40.21
N PRO A 645 2.54 -23.82 40.13
CA PRO A 645 3.85 -24.46 40.12
C PRO A 645 4.68 -23.98 38.92
N VAL A 646 5.78 -23.29 39.20
CA VAL A 646 6.68 -22.73 38.17
C VAL A 646 7.71 -23.79 37.78
N PHE A 647 7.74 -24.18 36.51
CA PHE A 647 8.91 -24.87 35.96
C PHE A 647 10.03 -23.85 35.75
N THR A 648 11.25 -24.15 36.20
CA THR A 648 12.42 -23.31 35.91
C THR A 648 12.76 -23.45 34.45
N ILE A 649 12.33 -22.46 33.67
CA ILE A 649 12.54 -22.39 32.24
C ILE A 649 13.38 -21.14 32.01
N GLU A 650 14.56 -21.27 31.40
CA GLU A 650 15.45 -20.12 31.12
C GLU A 650 14.69 -19.01 30.37
N ASN A 651 14.94 -17.75 30.72
CA ASN A 651 14.29 -16.64 30.03
C ASN A 651 14.76 -16.59 28.57
N ALA A 652 13.83 -16.35 27.63
CA ALA A 652 14.21 -16.01 26.27
C ALA A 652 14.85 -14.61 26.26
N VAL A 653 15.79 -14.38 25.35
CA VAL A 653 16.52 -13.11 25.20
C VAL A 653 15.60 -11.95 24.81
N CYS A 654 14.40 -12.23 24.28
CA CYS A 654 13.35 -11.23 24.08
C CYS A 654 12.52 -11.09 25.37
N GLY A 655 12.54 -9.91 25.99
CA GLY A 655 12.00 -9.65 27.33
C GLY A 655 10.48 -9.73 27.51
N ASP A 656 9.86 -10.89 27.31
CA ASP A 656 8.45 -11.20 27.63
C ASP A 656 8.24 -12.43 28.54
#